data_AF-A0A2E4HNJ8-F1
#
_entry.id   AF-A0A2E4HNJ8-F1
#
_cell.length_a   1.000
_cell.length_b   1.000
_cell.length_c   1.000
_cell.angle_alpha   90.00
_cell.angle_beta   90.00
_cell.angle_gamma   90.00
#
_symmetry.space_group_name_H-M   'P 1'
#
loop_
_entity.id
_entity.type
_entity.pdbx_description
1 polymer ?
#
loop_
_entity_poly.entity_id
_entity_poly.type
_entity_poly.pdbx_seq_one_letter_code
_entity_poly.pdbx_strand_id
1 'polypeptide(L)'
;MTQKRVLGIIPARGGSKTIKRKNLVPILNRPLISYTISEGLKSTLLSNVVVSSEDQEIIDVSKLYGASVPFIRPEPLSQDDSLAIDVLIHAVKEIEKQEKSTYDIIVMLQPTTPLRTCQDIDDCINKLIDTNADSVISVVDVGGIHPHRMKTIIDGQLLDYTDEGIENTPRQTLPPVYIRNGAIYATKRDVIVNSKSIKGSKSIAHVMPSERSVNIDEYADLKLAELLMPDSTVNHVKEINSISIPWKSWYGNDLLSLTFPPEWNVNVSQMNDAQEIPDNYIQQSILNPLNTDKLSIQTKNCKSICITVDDLTKPTEAFRIIPFILQELHNAGINDGDIYFIVSTGTHRSLTFTELCKKLGKNIVDNYKIYCHNAYQNNKFLGTTSSGTPVYIDNLFLQADFKIGIGTLMPHPYAGFSGGGKIVMPGLAGIESIDVNHRPVNKSLQGKIGQVEDNSRRDDIEEASKMAGLDFIVNTISNSLGKTAGVFSGNPKNVFLSASKEASKIYATKVSYNVDVGIFNAFPRDTWFLLALNSLNIWGSRDSDKEIVRRGGSIVVVTASSEGIGEHGLVGTGMLHHIRRDKHGTFGGPLQDRHLIFYCPTVNQRYIHDHYPDDVRVFNTWNSVIDELRKHHPNNPETVVFPNSSLQIDSNLIN
;
A
#
# COMPACT_ATOMS: atom_id res chain seq x y z
N MET A 1 -40.48 -17.50 -12.25
CA MET A 1 -40.52 -16.03 -12.22
C MET A 1 -39.09 -15.55 -12.29
N THR A 2 -38.77 -14.57 -13.14
CA THR A 2 -37.44 -13.96 -13.17
C THR A 2 -37.17 -13.31 -11.81
N GLN A 3 -36.02 -13.62 -11.21
CA GLN A 3 -35.60 -13.03 -9.93
C GLN A 3 -35.48 -11.51 -10.10
N LYS A 4 -36.15 -10.74 -9.24
CA LYS A 4 -36.07 -9.27 -9.29
C LYS A 4 -34.64 -8.83 -8.98
N ARG A 5 -34.12 -7.87 -9.73
CA ARG A 5 -32.82 -7.25 -9.48
C ARG A 5 -32.97 -6.10 -8.50
N VAL A 6 -32.23 -6.18 -7.40
CA VAL A 6 -32.30 -5.19 -6.31
C VAL A 6 -30.95 -4.50 -6.15
N LEU A 7 -30.95 -3.17 -6.18
CA LEU A 7 -29.75 -2.35 -6.02
C LEU A 7 -29.73 -1.69 -4.63
N GLY A 8 -28.71 -1.98 -3.83
CA GLY A 8 -28.40 -1.22 -2.62
C GLY A 8 -27.59 0.02 -2.99
N ILE A 9 -28.00 1.21 -2.53
CA ILE A 9 -27.26 2.46 -2.73
C ILE A 9 -26.95 3.08 -1.38
N ILE A 10 -25.67 3.31 -1.11
CA ILE A 10 -25.16 3.99 0.08
C ILE A 10 -24.70 5.40 -0.33
N PRO A 11 -25.47 6.46 -0.03
CA PRO A 11 -25.06 7.82 -0.33
C PRO A 11 -24.11 8.34 0.77
N ALA A 12 -22.83 8.55 0.44
CA ALA A 12 -21.84 9.06 1.39
C ALA A 12 -21.07 10.25 0.81
N ARG A 13 -21.23 11.43 1.42
CA ARG A 13 -20.48 12.65 1.06
C ARG A 13 -19.36 12.94 2.07
N GLY A 14 -18.30 13.61 1.65
CA GLY A 14 -17.18 14.02 2.49
C GLY A 14 -17.49 15.24 3.36
N GLY A 15 -18.27 16.18 2.83
CA GLY A 15 -18.56 17.48 3.46
C GLY A 15 -19.62 17.47 4.55
N SER A 16 -19.35 16.85 5.71
CA SER A 16 -20.27 16.88 6.87
C SER A 16 -19.97 18.07 7.82
N LYS A 17 -21.00 18.81 8.23
CA LYS A 17 -20.91 20.02 9.07
C LYS A 17 -20.77 19.75 10.58
N THR A 18 -21.56 18.83 11.13
CA THR A 18 -21.60 18.58 12.59
C THR A 18 -20.45 17.70 13.05
N ILE A 19 -20.23 16.59 12.34
CA ILE A 19 -19.08 15.69 12.53
C ILE A 19 -18.21 15.77 11.27
N LYS A 20 -16.99 16.26 11.40
CA LYS A 20 -16.03 16.33 10.28
C LYS A 20 -15.75 14.92 9.76
N ARG A 21 -15.79 14.73 8.43
CA ARG A 21 -15.57 13.42 7.78
C ARG A 21 -16.44 12.29 8.36
N LYS A 22 -17.69 12.58 8.75
CA LYS A 22 -18.63 11.66 9.45
C LYS A 22 -18.59 10.21 8.97
N ASN A 23 -18.65 9.97 7.66
CA ASN A 23 -18.67 8.63 7.07
C ASN A 23 -17.39 7.80 7.34
N LEU A 24 -16.28 8.46 7.71
CA LEU A 24 -15.00 7.84 8.05
C LEU A 24 -14.70 7.85 9.54
N VAL A 25 -15.52 8.52 10.36
CA VAL A 25 -15.31 8.56 11.81
C VAL A 25 -15.41 7.14 12.37
N PRO A 26 -14.45 6.73 13.21
CA PRO A 26 -14.45 5.39 13.77
C PRO A 26 -15.59 5.24 14.78
N ILE A 27 -16.27 4.11 14.71
CA ILE A 27 -17.12 3.53 15.76
C ILE A 27 -16.52 2.15 16.01
N LEU A 28 -16.18 1.81 17.26
CA LEU A 28 -15.50 0.54 17.59
C LEU A 28 -14.34 0.18 16.61
N ASN A 29 -13.54 1.18 16.24
CA ASN A 29 -12.37 1.09 15.35
C ASN A 29 -12.66 0.73 13.89
N ARG A 30 -13.90 0.87 13.44
CA ARG A 30 -14.27 0.76 12.02
C ARG A 30 -14.87 2.06 11.53
N PRO A 31 -14.59 2.51 10.29
CA PRO A 31 -15.24 3.67 9.71
C PRO A 31 -16.77 3.52 9.73
N LEU A 32 -17.51 4.56 10.09
CA LEU A 32 -18.99 4.54 10.16
C LEU A 32 -19.65 3.89 8.93
N ILE A 33 -19.19 4.22 7.72
CA ILE A 33 -19.75 3.69 6.48
C ILE A 33 -19.62 2.15 6.35
N SER A 34 -18.58 1.57 6.95
CA SER A 34 -18.25 0.15 6.81
C SER A 34 -19.32 -0.79 7.36
N TYR A 35 -20.04 -0.38 8.41
CA TYR A 35 -21.15 -1.13 8.99
C TYR A 35 -22.28 -1.32 7.98
N THR A 36 -22.60 -0.24 7.26
CA THR A 36 -23.66 -0.26 6.25
C THR A 36 -23.26 -1.11 5.04
N ILE A 37 -22.01 -0.99 4.60
CA ILE A 37 -21.47 -1.82 3.51
C ILE A 37 -21.52 -3.30 3.89
N SER A 38 -21.04 -3.65 5.09
CA SER A 38 -20.99 -5.03 5.56
C SER A 38 -22.36 -5.68 5.61
N GLU A 39 -23.36 -4.98 6.17
CA GLU A 39 -24.73 -5.52 6.24
C GLU A 39 -25.43 -5.54 4.88
N GLY A 40 -25.13 -4.57 4.00
CA GLY A 40 -25.58 -4.60 2.62
C GLY A 40 -25.02 -5.81 1.85
N LEU A 41 -23.73 -6.12 2.01
CA LEU A 41 -23.09 -7.26 1.33
C LEU A 41 -23.53 -8.63 1.88
N LYS A 42 -24.00 -8.68 3.14
CA LYS A 42 -24.58 -9.90 3.73
C LYS A 42 -26.01 -10.19 3.27
N SER A 43 -26.73 -9.19 2.75
CA SER A 43 -28.08 -9.37 2.22
C SER A 43 -28.08 -10.40 1.10
N THR A 44 -29.06 -11.30 1.13
CA THR A 44 -29.22 -12.34 0.10
C THR A 44 -30.04 -11.88 -1.11
N LEU A 45 -30.72 -10.74 -0.97
CA LEU A 45 -31.63 -10.18 -1.97
C LEU A 45 -31.03 -9.02 -2.76
N LEU A 46 -30.02 -8.34 -2.22
CA LEU A 46 -29.28 -7.32 -2.96
C LEU A 46 -28.43 -7.97 -4.05
N SER A 47 -28.67 -7.58 -5.29
CA SER A 47 -27.87 -8.02 -6.44
C SER A 47 -26.55 -7.26 -6.55
N ASN A 48 -26.50 -6.04 -6.02
CA ASN A 48 -25.31 -5.20 -5.99
C ASN A 48 -25.42 -4.16 -4.85
N VAL A 49 -24.29 -3.73 -4.31
CA VAL A 49 -24.19 -2.66 -3.29
C VAL A 49 -23.26 -1.59 -3.82
N VAL A 50 -23.83 -0.43 -4.14
CA VAL A 50 -23.12 0.71 -4.72
C VAL A 50 -22.96 1.82 -3.69
N VAL A 51 -21.74 2.29 -3.48
CA VAL A 51 -21.49 3.54 -2.77
C VAL A 51 -21.42 4.67 -3.79
N SER A 52 -22.21 5.72 -3.54
CA SER A 52 -22.13 6.96 -4.30
C SER A 52 -21.36 7.98 -3.46
N SER A 53 -20.24 8.49 -3.96
CA SER A 53 -19.44 9.51 -3.28
C SER A 53 -18.65 10.37 -4.26
N GLU A 54 -18.41 11.63 -3.92
CA GLU A 54 -17.47 12.54 -4.60
C GLU A 54 -16.06 12.49 -3.99
N ASP A 55 -15.92 11.88 -2.82
CA ASP A 55 -14.73 11.99 -2.00
C ASP A 55 -13.84 10.76 -2.13
N GLN A 56 -12.60 10.96 -2.57
CA GLN A 56 -11.70 9.86 -2.94
C GLN A 56 -11.39 8.90 -1.77
N GLU A 57 -11.21 9.41 -0.56
CA GLU A 57 -10.90 8.57 0.60
C GLU A 57 -12.13 7.74 1.04
N ILE A 58 -13.36 8.30 0.95
CA ILE A 58 -14.59 7.51 1.13
C ILE A 58 -14.71 6.43 0.05
N ILE A 59 -14.37 6.74 -1.20
CA ILE A 59 -14.37 5.79 -2.32
C ILE A 59 -13.41 4.62 -2.04
N ASP A 60 -12.18 4.92 -1.64
CA ASP A 60 -11.14 3.91 -1.41
C ASP A 60 -11.46 3.02 -0.21
N VAL A 61 -11.92 3.61 0.90
CA VAL A 61 -12.43 2.85 2.05
C VAL A 61 -13.62 1.98 1.65
N SER A 62 -14.55 2.49 0.85
CA SER A 62 -15.72 1.71 0.41
C SER A 62 -15.34 0.49 -0.42
N LYS A 63 -14.36 0.64 -1.33
CA LYS A 63 -13.81 -0.47 -2.11
C LYS A 63 -13.09 -1.48 -1.24
N LEU A 64 -12.34 -1.03 -0.22
CA LEU A 64 -11.68 -1.90 0.75
C LEU A 64 -12.68 -2.80 1.50
N TYR A 65 -13.87 -2.28 1.82
CA TYR A 65 -14.95 -3.05 2.44
C TYR A 65 -15.81 -3.84 1.44
N GLY A 66 -15.44 -3.90 0.17
CA GLY A 66 -16.06 -4.74 -0.85
C GLY A 66 -17.27 -4.14 -1.56
N ALA A 67 -17.61 -2.86 -1.34
CA ALA A 67 -18.69 -2.21 -2.08
C ALA A 67 -18.24 -1.84 -3.50
N SER A 68 -19.20 -1.84 -4.43
CA SER A 68 -19.00 -1.31 -5.78
C SER A 68 -19.01 0.22 -5.76
N VAL A 69 -18.05 0.84 -6.45
CA VAL A 69 -18.00 2.31 -6.65
C VAL A 69 -17.77 2.61 -8.13
N PRO A 70 -18.82 2.44 -8.96
CA PRO A 70 -18.70 2.42 -10.42
C PRO A 70 -18.52 3.81 -11.03
N PHE A 71 -18.81 4.87 -10.28
CA PHE A 71 -18.73 6.26 -10.74
C PHE A 71 -18.28 7.16 -9.58
N ILE A 72 -17.77 8.34 -9.93
CA ILE A 72 -17.57 9.44 -8.98
C ILE A 72 -18.82 10.32 -9.02
N ARG A 73 -19.37 10.68 -7.86
CA ARG A 73 -20.54 11.55 -7.78
C ARG A 73 -20.16 12.97 -8.21
N PRO A 74 -20.93 13.63 -9.10
CA PRO A 74 -20.72 15.02 -9.46
C PRO A 74 -20.85 15.97 -8.27
N GLU A 75 -19.98 16.96 -8.20
CA GLU A 75 -19.93 17.97 -7.13
C GLU A 75 -21.27 18.69 -6.85
N PRO A 76 -22.11 19.04 -7.84
CA PRO A 76 -23.41 19.66 -7.58
C PRO A 76 -24.39 18.78 -6.78
N LEU A 77 -24.16 17.47 -6.72
CA LEU A 77 -24.96 16.50 -5.96
C LEU A 77 -24.36 16.19 -4.57
N SER A 78 -23.33 16.94 -4.16
CA SER A 78 -22.61 16.76 -2.89
C SER A 78 -22.70 17.99 -1.97
N GLN A 79 -23.50 18.99 -2.35
CA GLN A 79 -23.75 20.20 -1.56
C GLN A 79 -24.69 19.92 -0.39
N ASP A 80 -24.76 20.84 0.58
CA ASP A 80 -25.60 20.68 1.77
C ASP A 80 -27.11 20.67 1.50
N ASP A 81 -27.53 21.32 0.42
CA ASP A 81 -28.90 21.42 -0.07
C ASP A 81 -29.24 20.36 -1.13
N SER A 82 -28.27 19.49 -1.48
CA SER A 82 -28.50 18.40 -2.43
C SER A 82 -29.55 17.43 -1.92
N LEU A 83 -30.56 17.16 -2.76
CA LEU A 83 -31.63 16.23 -2.40
C LEU A 83 -31.17 14.79 -2.54
N ALA A 84 -31.49 13.94 -1.55
CA ALA A 84 -31.18 12.52 -1.59
C ALA A 84 -31.74 11.82 -2.84
N ILE A 85 -32.87 12.28 -3.36
CA ILE A 85 -33.48 11.72 -4.58
C ILE A 85 -32.61 11.93 -5.82
N ASP A 86 -31.95 13.07 -5.97
CA ASP A 86 -31.11 13.36 -7.14
C ASP A 86 -29.84 12.49 -7.13
N VAL A 87 -29.29 12.25 -5.94
CA VAL A 87 -28.18 11.31 -5.73
C VAL A 87 -28.58 9.89 -6.14
N LEU A 88 -29.77 9.44 -5.75
CA LEU A 88 -30.28 8.11 -6.11
C LEU A 88 -30.52 8.00 -7.62
N ILE A 89 -31.17 8.99 -8.24
CA ILE A 89 -31.41 9.01 -9.70
C ILE A 89 -30.09 8.94 -10.46
N HIS A 90 -29.08 9.73 -10.06
CA HIS A 90 -27.76 9.69 -10.66
C HIS A 90 -27.13 8.28 -10.53
N ALA A 91 -27.12 7.75 -9.31
CA ALA A 91 -26.50 6.46 -9.03
C ALA A 91 -27.15 5.31 -9.82
N VAL A 92 -28.49 5.28 -9.88
CA VAL A 92 -29.24 4.29 -10.68
C VAL A 92 -28.89 4.40 -12.16
N LYS A 93 -28.93 5.61 -12.73
CA LYS A 93 -28.68 5.80 -14.16
C LYS A 93 -27.26 5.41 -14.56
N GLU A 94 -26.25 5.76 -13.76
CA GLU A 94 -24.87 5.43 -14.09
C GLU A 94 -24.58 3.94 -13.98
N ILE A 95 -25.07 3.24 -12.94
CA ILE A 95 -24.86 1.78 -12.86
C ILE A 95 -25.66 1.02 -13.93
N GLU A 96 -26.91 1.41 -14.21
CA GLU A 96 -27.72 0.79 -15.28
C GLU A 96 -27.06 0.97 -16.66
N LYS A 97 -26.46 2.15 -16.90
CA LYS A 97 -25.71 2.45 -18.12
C LYS A 97 -24.47 1.56 -18.27
N GLN A 98 -23.72 1.35 -17.19
CA GLN A 98 -22.52 0.50 -17.20
C GLN A 98 -22.86 -0.98 -17.37
N GLU A 99 -23.88 -1.47 -16.65
CA GLU A 99 -24.29 -2.87 -16.67
C GLU A 99 -25.17 -3.22 -17.89
N LYS A 100 -25.65 -2.22 -18.64
CA LYS A 100 -26.57 -2.37 -19.76
C LYS A 100 -27.84 -3.15 -19.39
N SER A 101 -28.34 -2.93 -18.16
CA SER A 101 -29.53 -3.58 -17.64
C SER A 101 -30.15 -2.73 -16.53
N THR A 102 -31.46 -2.88 -16.33
CA THR A 102 -32.21 -2.15 -15.30
C THR A 102 -32.34 -2.92 -13.99
N TYR A 103 -32.61 -2.19 -12.91
CA TYR A 103 -33.00 -2.72 -11.62
C TYR A 103 -34.51 -2.57 -11.39
N ASP A 104 -35.11 -3.46 -10.61
CA ASP A 104 -36.54 -3.43 -10.27
C ASP A 104 -36.81 -2.62 -8.99
N ILE A 105 -35.89 -2.75 -8.02
CA ILE A 105 -36.02 -2.18 -6.68
C ILE A 105 -34.71 -1.49 -6.31
N ILE A 106 -34.82 -0.29 -5.74
CA ILE A 106 -33.70 0.50 -5.22
C ILE A 106 -33.83 0.58 -3.71
N VAL A 107 -32.77 0.23 -2.99
CA VAL A 107 -32.73 0.27 -1.53
C VAL A 107 -31.69 1.32 -1.11
N MET A 108 -32.16 2.47 -0.64
CA MET A 108 -31.27 3.48 -0.05
C MET A 108 -30.91 3.05 1.37
N LEU A 109 -29.61 2.88 1.60
CA LEU A 109 -29.01 2.54 2.88
C LEU A 109 -28.21 3.74 3.39
N GLN A 110 -28.80 4.60 4.23
CA GLN A 110 -28.09 5.81 4.68
C GLN A 110 -26.95 5.42 5.63
N PRO A 111 -25.70 5.84 5.43
CA PRO A 111 -24.58 5.37 6.24
C PRO A 111 -24.64 5.80 7.72
N THR A 112 -25.48 6.77 8.08
CA THR A 112 -25.58 7.36 9.41
C THR A 112 -26.40 6.55 10.42
N THR A 113 -27.03 5.44 10.04
CA THR A 113 -27.78 4.56 10.97
C THR A 113 -27.15 3.15 11.03
N PRO A 114 -25.95 2.99 11.63
CA PRO A 114 -25.08 1.82 11.38
C PRO A 114 -25.59 0.49 11.94
N LEU A 115 -26.57 0.50 12.86
CA LEU A 115 -27.02 -0.67 13.62
C LEU A 115 -28.06 -1.56 12.92
N ARG A 116 -28.44 -1.23 11.68
CA ARG A 116 -29.30 -2.10 10.86
C ARG A 116 -28.63 -3.46 10.65
N THR A 117 -29.42 -4.48 10.38
CA THR A 117 -28.93 -5.81 10.00
C THR A 117 -29.31 -6.15 8.57
N CYS A 118 -28.60 -7.09 7.95
CA CYS A 118 -28.98 -7.68 6.67
C CYS A 118 -30.41 -8.22 6.68
N GLN A 119 -30.90 -8.74 7.80
CA GLN A 119 -32.29 -9.17 7.94
C GLN A 119 -33.28 -8.01 7.81
N ASP A 120 -32.98 -6.83 8.38
CA ASP A 120 -33.83 -5.63 8.21
C ASP A 120 -33.92 -5.21 6.74
N ILE A 121 -32.80 -5.35 6.00
CA ILE A 121 -32.72 -5.06 4.57
C ILE A 121 -33.59 -6.05 3.78
N ASP A 122 -33.40 -7.35 4.02
CA ASP A 122 -34.12 -8.42 3.32
C ASP A 122 -35.62 -8.38 3.63
N ASP A 123 -36.01 -8.08 4.87
CA ASP A 123 -37.41 -7.91 5.29
C ASP A 123 -38.08 -6.72 4.62
N CYS A 124 -37.37 -5.61 4.42
CA CYS A 124 -37.89 -4.46 3.68
C CYS A 124 -38.14 -4.81 2.21
N ILE A 125 -37.22 -5.55 1.58
CA ILE A 125 -37.34 -5.98 0.18
C ILE A 125 -38.49 -6.97 0.03
N ASN A 126 -38.57 -7.99 0.88
CA ASN A 126 -39.66 -8.97 0.87
C ASN A 126 -41.02 -8.29 1.10
N LYS A 127 -41.13 -7.42 2.11
CA LYS A 127 -42.37 -6.67 2.38
C LYS A 127 -42.80 -5.81 1.20
N LEU A 128 -41.88 -5.18 0.48
CA LEU A 128 -42.18 -4.43 -0.74
C LEU A 128 -42.77 -5.33 -1.83
N ILE A 129 -42.21 -6.53 -2.00
CA ILE A 129 -42.64 -7.52 -2.99
C ILE A 129 -44.01 -8.10 -2.62
N ASP A 130 -44.17 -8.61 -1.39
CA ASP A 130 -45.34 -9.35 -0.93
C ASP A 130 -46.59 -8.49 -0.90
N THR A 131 -46.45 -7.23 -0.50
CA THR A 131 -47.58 -6.29 -0.41
C THR A 131 -47.83 -5.54 -1.72
N ASN A 132 -46.95 -5.73 -2.72
CA ASN A 132 -46.88 -4.93 -3.93
C ASN A 132 -46.95 -3.41 -3.65
N ALA A 133 -46.30 -2.97 -2.56
CA ALA A 133 -46.19 -1.56 -2.21
C ALA A 133 -45.27 -0.82 -3.20
N ASP A 134 -45.36 0.51 -3.20
CA ASP A 134 -44.48 1.36 -4.00
C ASP A 134 -43.16 1.63 -3.27
N SER A 135 -43.22 1.71 -1.93
CA SER A 135 -42.06 1.86 -1.06
C SER A 135 -42.28 1.21 0.31
N VAL A 136 -41.20 0.78 0.93
CA VAL A 136 -41.11 0.39 2.34
C VAL A 136 -40.07 1.28 3.00
N ILE A 137 -40.43 1.90 4.12
CA ILE A 137 -39.56 2.80 4.87
C ILE A 137 -39.40 2.28 6.29
N SER A 138 -38.16 2.19 6.76
CA SER A 138 -37.90 1.82 8.14
C SER A 138 -38.27 2.95 9.11
N VAL A 139 -38.92 2.59 10.20
CA VAL A 139 -39.39 3.51 11.24
C VAL A 139 -39.09 2.96 12.62
N VAL A 140 -39.08 3.83 13.62
CA VAL A 140 -38.93 3.49 15.04
C VAL A 140 -40.06 4.13 15.84
N ASP A 141 -40.49 3.46 16.90
CA ASP A 141 -41.45 4.01 17.86
C ASP A 141 -40.85 5.24 18.55
N VAL A 142 -41.58 6.36 18.58
CA VAL A 142 -41.10 7.63 19.17
C VAL A 142 -40.96 7.57 20.69
N GLY A 143 -41.61 6.58 21.30
CA GLY A 143 -41.55 6.31 22.71
C GLY A 143 -41.85 7.50 23.61
N GLY A 144 -40.85 7.91 24.41
CA GLY A 144 -40.99 9.01 25.36
C GLY A 144 -41.10 10.38 24.70
N ILE A 145 -40.67 10.49 23.44
CA ILE A 145 -40.58 11.71 22.63
C ILE A 145 -41.86 11.86 21.79
N HIS A 146 -43.01 11.51 22.36
CA HIS A 146 -44.30 11.51 21.68
C HIS A 146 -44.75 12.95 21.35
N PRO A 147 -45.32 13.24 20.15
CA PRO A 147 -45.79 14.59 19.78
C PRO A 147 -46.73 15.26 20.80
N HIS A 148 -47.66 14.52 21.40
CA HIS A 148 -48.50 15.02 22.51
C HIS A 148 -47.72 15.57 23.71
N ARG A 149 -46.44 15.19 23.91
CA ARG A 149 -45.59 15.70 24.99
C ARG A 149 -44.64 16.80 24.52
N MET A 150 -44.60 17.08 23.22
CA MET A 150 -43.78 18.14 22.65
C MET A 150 -44.47 19.49 22.86
N LYS A 151 -43.66 20.50 23.17
CA LYS A 151 -44.13 21.87 23.36
C LYS A 151 -43.35 22.80 22.43
N THR A 152 -43.98 23.89 22.02
CA THR A 152 -43.35 25.00 21.30
C THR A 152 -43.11 26.16 22.27
N ILE A 153 -42.03 26.91 22.09
CA ILE A 153 -41.78 28.13 22.86
C ILE A 153 -41.99 29.32 21.93
N ILE A 154 -42.97 30.18 22.24
CA ILE A 154 -43.25 31.42 21.52
C ILE A 154 -43.24 32.56 22.52
N ASP A 155 -42.37 33.56 22.33
CA ASP A 155 -42.21 34.72 23.24
C ASP A 155 -42.02 34.33 24.72
N GLY A 156 -41.31 33.23 24.97
CA GLY A 156 -41.06 32.71 26.33
C GLY A 156 -42.23 31.92 26.94
N GLN A 157 -43.36 31.81 26.25
CA GLN A 157 -44.49 30.97 26.66
C GLN A 157 -44.33 29.55 26.11
N LEU A 158 -44.62 28.56 26.95
CA LEU A 158 -44.68 27.16 26.58
C LEU A 158 -46.10 26.82 26.07
N LEU A 159 -46.20 26.42 24.82
CA LEU A 159 -47.47 26.09 24.15
C LEU A 159 -47.43 24.64 23.65
N ASP A 160 -48.60 24.01 23.53
CA ASP A 160 -48.68 22.65 23.03
C ASP A 160 -48.31 22.59 21.53
N TYR A 161 -47.46 21.63 21.14
CA TYR A 161 -47.15 21.42 19.72
C TYR A 161 -48.33 20.81 18.96
N THR A 162 -49.09 19.94 19.64
CA THR A 162 -50.35 19.35 19.21
C THR A 162 -51.28 19.33 20.40
N ASP A 163 -52.60 19.39 20.19
CA ASP A 163 -53.58 19.25 21.27
C ASP A 163 -53.29 17.99 22.12
N GLU A 164 -52.86 18.18 23.37
CA GLU A 164 -52.51 17.12 24.32
C GLU A 164 -53.76 16.59 25.04
N GLY A 165 -54.87 17.33 25.02
CA GLY A 165 -56.04 17.04 25.85
C GLY A 165 -55.71 17.16 27.33
N ILE A 166 -55.41 16.04 27.99
CA ILE A 166 -55.05 15.99 29.43
C ILE A 166 -53.52 15.95 29.55
N GLU A 167 -52.95 16.98 30.17
CA GLU A 167 -51.51 17.08 30.40
C GLU A 167 -50.99 15.90 31.24
N ASN A 168 -49.81 15.37 30.88
CA ASN A 168 -49.16 14.24 31.55
C ASN A 168 -49.95 12.93 31.49
N THR A 169 -50.74 12.74 30.45
CA THR A 169 -51.38 11.44 30.15
C THR A 169 -50.32 10.33 30.14
N PRO A 170 -50.53 9.21 30.87
CA PRO A 170 -49.57 8.11 30.93
C PRO A 170 -49.19 7.60 29.54
N ARG A 171 -47.88 7.49 29.26
CA ARG A 171 -47.35 7.13 27.93
C ARG A 171 -47.99 5.86 27.34
N GLN A 172 -48.31 4.87 28.17
CA GLN A 172 -48.90 3.60 27.73
C GLN A 172 -50.30 3.73 27.14
N THR A 173 -50.98 4.86 27.40
CA THR A 173 -52.34 5.15 26.90
C THR A 173 -52.35 6.02 25.64
N LEU A 174 -51.20 6.56 25.25
CA LEU A 174 -51.06 7.34 24.02
C LEU A 174 -51.08 6.42 22.79
N PRO A 175 -51.63 6.88 21.66
CA PRO A 175 -51.60 6.12 20.42
C PRO A 175 -50.15 5.89 19.97
N PRO A 176 -49.83 4.75 19.33
CA PRO A 176 -48.49 4.50 18.83
C PRO A 176 -48.16 5.45 17.68
N VAL A 177 -47.02 6.12 17.77
CA VAL A 177 -46.50 7.03 16.75
C VAL A 177 -45.08 6.63 16.39
N TYR A 178 -44.75 6.75 15.11
CA TYR A 178 -43.47 6.32 14.57
C TYR A 178 -42.79 7.45 13.81
N ILE A 179 -41.47 7.47 13.84
CA ILE A 179 -40.63 8.37 13.06
C ILE A 179 -39.72 7.56 12.12
N ARG A 180 -39.40 8.12 10.95
CA ARG A 180 -38.39 7.54 10.05
C ARG A 180 -37.05 7.49 10.79
N ASN A 181 -36.42 6.32 10.86
CA ASN A 181 -35.16 6.15 11.59
C ASN A 181 -33.90 6.33 10.73
N GLY A 182 -34.06 6.62 9.44
CA GLY A 182 -32.95 6.85 8.51
C GLY A 182 -32.28 5.59 7.96
N ALA A 183 -32.60 4.39 8.42
CA ALA A 183 -31.82 3.20 8.07
C ALA A 183 -32.01 2.73 6.61
N ILE A 184 -33.26 2.47 6.21
CA ILE A 184 -33.59 1.72 4.99
C ILE A 184 -34.81 2.33 4.31
N TYR A 185 -34.67 2.57 2.99
CA TYR A 185 -35.78 2.96 2.11
C TYR A 185 -35.76 2.05 0.89
N ALA A 186 -36.63 1.05 0.85
CA ALA A 186 -36.76 0.13 -0.28
C ALA A 186 -37.90 0.60 -1.18
N THR A 187 -37.60 0.98 -2.41
CA THR A 187 -38.55 1.66 -3.30
C THR A 187 -38.48 1.09 -4.71
N LYS A 188 -39.63 0.96 -5.38
CA LYS A 188 -39.67 0.56 -6.80
C LYS A 188 -38.86 1.55 -7.63
N ARG A 189 -38.07 1.03 -8.57
CA ARG A 189 -37.17 1.84 -9.42
C ARG A 189 -37.89 2.99 -10.14
N ASP A 190 -39.11 2.77 -10.63
CA ASP A 190 -39.86 3.82 -11.33
C ASP A 190 -40.34 4.97 -10.44
N VAL A 191 -40.55 4.72 -9.15
CA VAL A 191 -40.90 5.79 -8.19
C VAL A 191 -39.69 6.72 -7.99
N ILE A 192 -38.48 6.16 -7.97
CA ILE A 192 -37.23 6.93 -7.89
C ILE A 192 -36.97 7.68 -9.20
N VAL A 193 -36.97 6.98 -10.34
CA VAL A 193 -36.47 7.55 -11.61
C VAL A 193 -37.51 8.39 -12.33
N ASN A 194 -38.78 7.96 -12.36
CA ASN A 194 -39.84 8.63 -13.14
C ASN A 194 -40.60 9.63 -12.28
N SER A 195 -41.03 9.20 -11.07
CA SER A 195 -41.78 10.07 -10.15
C SER A 195 -40.89 10.97 -9.30
N LYS A 196 -39.57 10.77 -9.32
CA LYS A 196 -38.59 11.53 -8.52
C LYS A 196 -38.97 11.60 -7.03
N SER A 197 -39.34 10.46 -6.46
CA SER A 197 -39.70 10.37 -5.04
C SER A 197 -39.09 9.12 -4.41
N ILE A 198 -38.69 9.24 -3.14
CA ILE A 198 -38.25 8.09 -2.32
C ILE A 198 -39.48 7.36 -1.74
N LYS A 199 -40.56 8.10 -1.45
CA LYS A 199 -41.81 7.56 -0.90
C LYS A 199 -42.88 7.49 -1.98
N GLY A 200 -43.37 6.30 -2.26
CA GLY A 200 -44.46 6.08 -3.19
C GLY A 200 -45.84 6.35 -2.58
N SER A 201 -46.87 6.27 -3.42
CA SER A 201 -48.26 6.51 -3.02
C SER A 201 -48.76 5.46 -2.02
N LYS A 202 -48.45 4.19 -2.29
CA LYS A 202 -48.65 3.07 -1.37
C LYS A 202 -47.35 2.77 -0.64
N SER A 203 -47.09 3.48 0.46
CA SER A 203 -45.91 3.26 1.30
C SER A 203 -46.26 2.49 2.57
N ILE A 204 -45.45 1.48 2.92
CA ILE A 204 -45.64 0.66 4.12
C ILE A 204 -44.44 0.83 5.06
N ALA A 205 -44.67 0.68 6.36
CA ALA A 205 -43.63 0.76 7.38
C ALA A 205 -42.95 -0.60 7.64
N HIS A 206 -41.64 -0.55 7.89
CA HIS A 206 -40.91 -1.61 8.57
C HIS A 206 -40.45 -1.08 9.93
N VAL A 207 -41.04 -1.58 11.02
CA VAL A 207 -40.72 -1.10 12.35
C VAL A 207 -39.44 -1.78 12.82
N MET A 208 -38.38 -1.00 13.00
CA MET A 208 -37.13 -1.46 13.61
C MET A 208 -37.15 -1.18 15.11
N PRO A 209 -36.47 -2.03 15.91
CA PRO A 209 -36.33 -1.78 17.34
C PRO A 209 -35.49 -0.52 17.61
N SER A 210 -35.72 0.11 18.77
CA SER A 210 -35.08 1.37 19.16
C SER A 210 -33.56 1.28 19.22
N GLU A 211 -33.05 0.18 19.75
CA GLU A 211 -31.63 -0.12 19.91
C GLU A 211 -30.90 -0.28 18.57
N ARG A 212 -31.61 -0.49 17.46
CA ARG A 212 -31.02 -0.54 16.11
C ARG A 212 -31.31 0.68 15.24
N SER A 213 -31.91 1.71 15.83
CA SER A 213 -32.43 2.89 15.13
C SER A 213 -31.67 4.19 15.44
N VAL A 214 -30.44 4.09 15.96
CA VAL A 214 -29.58 5.24 16.27
C VAL A 214 -29.09 5.92 14.98
N ASN A 215 -29.51 7.16 14.74
CA ASN A 215 -28.99 8.00 13.66
C ASN A 215 -27.87 8.90 14.18
N ILE A 216 -26.72 8.90 13.52
CA ILE A 216 -25.54 9.67 13.91
C ILE A 216 -25.63 11.10 13.38
N ASP A 217 -26.06 12.04 14.22
CA ASP A 217 -26.11 13.47 13.91
C ASP A 217 -25.02 14.26 14.63
N GLU A 218 -24.70 13.88 15.87
CA GLU A 218 -23.73 14.47 16.77
C GLU A 218 -22.79 13.43 17.43
N TYR A 219 -21.73 13.89 18.11
CA TYR A 219 -20.76 13.00 18.75
C TYR A 219 -21.36 12.15 19.89
N ALA A 220 -22.46 12.59 20.52
CA ALA A 220 -23.16 11.80 21.53
C ALA A 220 -23.79 10.55 20.93
N ASP A 221 -24.29 10.63 19.70
CA ASP A 221 -24.90 9.50 18.99
C ASP A 221 -23.86 8.43 18.66
N LEU A 222 -22.60 8.82 18.40
CA LEU A 222 -21.51 7.87 18.17
C LEU A 222 -21.33 6.98 19.40
N LYS A 223 -21.24 7.58 20.59
CA LYS A 223 -21.10 6.83 21.85
C LYS A 223 -22.31 5.96 22.15
N LEU A 224 -23.52 6.45 21.85
CA LEU A 224 -24.74 5.67 22.00
C LEU A 224 -24.75 4.47 21.04
N ALA A 225 -24.33 4.66 19.80
CA ALA A 225 -24.22 3.58 18.84
C ALA A 225 -23.18 2.55 19.28
N GLU A 226 -22.01 2.98 19.75
CA GLU A 226 -20.98 2.09 20.34
C GLU A 226 -21.53 1.24 21.48
N LEU A 227 -22.30 1.85 22.39
CA LEU A 227 -22.90 1.16 23.53
C LEU A 227 -23.97 0.12 23.11
N LEU A 228 -24.72 0.40 22.04
CA LEU A 228 -25.83 -0.44 21.59
C LEU A 228 -25.40 -1.54 20.60
N MET A 229 -24.17 -1.50 20.07
CA MET A 229 -23.67 -2.59 19.24
C MET A 229 -23.46 -3.82 20.14
N PRO A 230 -24.14 -4.97 19.89
CA PRO A 230 -24.04 -6.13 20.77
C PRO A 230 -22.59 -6.63 20.89
N ASP A 231 -22.15 -6.90 22.12
CA ASP A 231 -20.95 -7.68 22.51
C ASP A 231 -20.91 -9.12 21.94
N SER A 232 -21.81 -9.46 21.00
CA SER A 232 -21.89 -10.76 20.32
C SER A 232 -21.90 -10.67 18.78
N THR A 233 -22.19 -9.49 18.21
CA THR A 233 -21.71 -9.10 16.86
C THR A 233 -20.32 -8.46 16.94
N VAL A 234 -19.97 -8.05 18.15
CA VAL A 234 -18.63 -7.85 18.63
C VAL A 234 -18.26 -9.17 19.32
N ASN A 235 -17.71 -10.16 18.60
CA ASN A 235 -16.46 -10.74 19.15
C ASN A 235 -15.74 -9.53 19.71
N HIS A 236 -15.36 -9.45 20.99
CA HIS A 236 -14.56 -8.32 21.48
C HIS A 236 -13.42 -8.07 20.49
N VAL A 237 -13.70 -7.23 19.50
CA VAL A 237 -12.76 -6.45 18.79
C VAL A 237 -12.70 -5.27 19.75
N LYS A 238 -12.11 -5.56 20.93
CA LYS A 238 -11.15 -4.65 21.55
C LYS A 238 -10.43 -4.00 20.35
N GLU A 239 -10.25 -2.69 20.39
CA GLU A 239 -9.34 -1.95 19.50
C GLU A 239 -8.81 -2.73 18.30
N ILE A 240 -9.41 -2.59 17.10
CA ILE A 240 -8.71 -3.04 15.89
C ILE A 240 -7.40 -2.26 15.88
N ASN A 241 -6.34 -2.89 16.38
CA ASN A 241 -4.99 -2.48 16.15
C ASN A 241 -4.77 -2.77 14.66
N SER A 242 -5.12 -1.81 13.82
CA SER A 242 -4.77 -1.84 12.40
C SER A 242 -3.53 -1.00 12.19
N ILE A 243 -2.50 -1.58 11.59
CA ILE A 243 -1.30 -0.86 11.18
C ILE A 243 -1.27 -0.81 9.66
N SER A 244 -1.25 0.39 9.10
CA SER A 244 -1.07 0.60 7.66
C SER A 244 0.41 0.63 7.32
N ILE A 245 0.82 -0.21 6.35
CA ILE A 245 2.20 -0.29 5.85
C ILE A 245 2.22 -0.05 4.33
N PRO A 246 3.31 0.51 3.78
CA PRO A 246 3.45 0.73 2.34
C PRO A 246 3.52 -0.60 1.57
N TRP A 247 3.00 -0.62 0.34
CA TRP A 247 2.74 -1.86 -0.38
C TRP A 247 2.80 -1.67 -1.90
N LYS A 248 3.18 -2.72 -2.64
CA LYS A 248 3.19 -2.78 -4.11
C LYS A 248 4.02 -1.65 -4.75
N SER A 249 5.31 -1.62 -4.45
CA SER A 249 6.26 -0.72 -5.13
C SER A 249 6.12 -0.85 -6.66
N TRP A 250 5.92 0.26 -7.37
CA TRP A 250 5.65 0.35 -8.83
C TRP A 250 4.31 -0.21 -9.33
N TYR A 251 3.44 -0.69 -8.44
CA TYR A 251 2.18 -1.36 -8.76
C TYR A 251 1.00 -0.76 -7.98
N GLY A 252 1.00 0.57 -7.86
CA GLY A 252 0.00 1.37 -7.13
C GLY A 252 0.62 2.17 -5.99
N ASN A 253 1.68 1.66 -5.37
CA ASN A 253 2.24 2.21 -4.14
C ASN A 253 1.13 2.38 -3.07
N ASP A 254 0.35 1.32 -2.90
CA ASP A 254 -0.82 1.28 -2.02
C ASP A 254 -0.40 1.27 -0.53
N LEU A 255 -1.39 1.38 0.36
CA LEU A 255 -1.25 1.03 1.77
C LEU A 255 -1.96 -0.29 2.06
N LEU A 256 -1.27 -1.21 2.71
CA LEU A 256 -1.83 -2.46 3.22
C LEU A 256 -2.17 -2.30 4.70
N SER A 257 -3.44 -2.52 5.06
CA SER A 257 -3.88 -2.53 6.45
C SER A 257 -3.70 -3.92 7.07
N LEU A 258 -2.85 -4.03 8.09
CA LEU A 258 -2.65 -5.23 8.88
C LEU A 258 -3.48 -5.14 10.16
N THR A 259 -4.49 -5.99 10.28
CA THR A 259 -5.37 -6.03 11.48
C THR A 259 -4.88 -7.07 12.47
N PHE A 260 -4.67 -6.68 13.72
CA PHE A 260 -4.17 -7.56 14.77
C PHE A 260 -5.26 -7.96 15.76
N PRO A 261 -5.12 -9.14 16.39
CA PRO A 261 -5.88 -9.44 17.58
C PRO A 261 -5.60 -8.38 18.65
N PRO A 262 -6.65 -7.87 19.28
CA PRO A 262 -6.52 -6.68 20.10
C PRO A 262 -5.95 -6.93 21.49
N GLU A 263 -5.83 -8.19 21.88
CA GLU A 263 -5.06 -8.62 23.03
C GLU A 263 -3.54 -8.62 22.79
N TRP A 264 -3.07 -8.42 21.55
CA TRP A 264 -1.65 -8.38 21.24
C TRP A 264 -1.05 -7.01 21.54
N ASN A 265 0.17 -6.99 22.08
CA ASN A 265 0.95 -5.77 22.22
C ASN A 265 1.73 -5.53 20.92
N VAL A 266 1.24 -4.62 20.07
CA VAL A 266 1.82 -4.38 18.75
C VAL A 266 2.48 -3.02 18.68
N ASN A 267 3.79 -3.01 18.43
CA ASN A 267 4.60 -1.81 18.27
C ASN A 267 5.03 -1.64 16.81
N VAL A 268 5.16 -0.39 16.35
CA VAL A 268 5.70 -0.09 15.03
C VAL A 268 7.09 0.52 15.17
N SER A 269 8.09 -0.13 14.58
CA SER A 269 9.44 0.41 14.45
C SER A 269 9.56 1.13 13.11
N GLN A 270 9.29 2.43 13.10
CA GLN A 270 9.50 3.29 11.93
C GLN A 270 10.96 3.73 11.83
N MET A 271 11.43 3.95 10.60
CA MET A 271 12.68 4.68 10.39
C MET A 271 12.49 6.18 10.65
N ASN A 272 13.60 6.89 10.84
CA ASN A 272 13.62 8.35 10.98
C ASN A 272 12.94 9.05 9.79
N ASP A 273 13.09 8.45 8.61
CA ASP A 273 12.40 8.83 7.38
C ASP A 273 12.74 10.24 6.89
N ALA A 274 12.19 10.62 5.73
CA ALA A 274 12.36 11.95 5.17
C ALA A 274 11.19 12.34 4.25
N GLN A 275 11.00 13.65 4.09
CA GLN A 275 10.02 14.20 3.13
C GLN A 275 10.48 13.94 1.69
N GLU A 276 9.53 13.80 0.77
CA GLU A 276 9.83 13.81 -0.66
C GLU A 276 10.41 15.17 -1.06
N ILE A 277 11.48 15.15 -1.87
CA ILE A 277 12.08 16.40 -2.37
C ILE A 277 11.39 16.83 -3.67
N PRO A 278 11.16 18.15 -3.87
CA PRO A 278 10.65 18.65 -5.13
C PRO A 278 11.71 18.65 -6.23
N ASP A 279 11.27 18.67 -7.49
CA ASP A 279 12.13 18.53 -8.68
C ASP A 279 13.21 19.62 -8.79
N ASN A 280 12.99 20.81 -8.21
CA ASN A 280 14.02 21.86 -8.18
C ASN A 280 15.26 21.43 -7.38
N TYR A 281 15.13 20.61 -6.33
CA TYR A 281 16.29 20.07 -5.61
C TYR A 281 17.05 19.04 -6.44
N ILE A 282 16.33 18.22 -7.22
CA ILE A 282 16.93 17.29 -8.19
C ILE A 282 17.73 18.09 -9.23
N GLN A 283 17.10 19.11 -9.82
CA GLN A 283 17.77 19.99 -10.77
C GLN A 283 19.03 20.64 -10.19
N GLN A 284 18.95 21.20 -8.97
CA GLN A 284 20.10 21.83 -8.31
C GLN A 284 21.24 20.86 -8.06
N SER A 285 20.95 19.61 -7.69
CA SER A 285 21.96 18.56 -7.50
C SER A 285 22.67 18.24 -8.80
N ILE A 286 21.97 18.18 -9.94
CA ILE A 286 22.57 17.93 -11.27
C ILE A 286 23.39 19.13 -11.76
N LEU A 287 22.91 20.36 -11.54
CA LEU A 287 23.60 21.58 -11.96
C LEU A 287 24.85 21.89 -11.13
N ASN A 288 24.88 21.43 -9.87
CA ASN A 288 25.98 21.66 -8.93
C ASN A 288 26.50 20.31 -8.39
N PRO A 289 27.14 19.49 -9.24
CA PRO A 289 27.58 18.18 -8.82
C PRO A 289 28.72 18.25 -7.79
N LEU A 290 28.78 17.24 -6.92
CA LEU A 290 29.73 17.17 -5.84
C LEU A 290 31.15 16.98 -6.34
N ASN A 291 32.01 17.97 -6.03
CA ASN A 291 33.46 17.93 -6.24
C ASN A 291 33.86 17.54 -7.68
N THR A 292 33.09 17.99 -8.67
CA THR A 292 33.38 17.80 -10.09
C THR A 292 32.72 18.92 -10.90
N ASP A 293 33.12 19.09 -12.15
CA ASP A 293 32.50 20.07 -13.05
C ASP A 293 31.08 19.63 -13.42
N LYS A 294 30.24 20.56 -13.87
CA LYS A 294 28.91 20.22 -14.41
C LYS A 294 29.01 19.34 -15.66
N LEU A 295 27.96 18.54 -15.91
CA LEU A 295 27.89 17.62 -17.05
C LEU A 295 28.14 18.32 -18.40
N SER A 296 27.66 19.56 -18.59
CA SER A 296 27.90 20.30 -19.84
C SER A 296 29.37 20.62 -20.12
N ILE A 297 30.21 20.66 -19.09
CA ILE A 297 31.66 20.85 -19.25
C ILE A 297 32.32 19.50 -19.53
N GLN A 298 31.98 18.49 -18.72
CA GLN A 298 32.60 17.16 -18.80
C GLN A 298 32.36 16.47 -20.14
N THR A 299 31.21 16.74 -20.78
CA THR A 299 30.76 16.03 -22.00
C THR A 299 30.99 16.80 -23.30
N LYS A 300 31.59 18.00 -23.25
CA LYS A 300 31.71 18.91 -24.40
C LYS A 300 32.36 18.29 -25.67
N ASN A 301 33.26 17.32 -25.49
CA ASN A 301 33.98 16.67 -26.59
C ASN A 301 33.57 15.20 -26.80
N CYS A 302 32.56 14.74 -26.08
CA CYS A 302 32.04 13.38 -26.21
C CYS A 302 31.15 13.27 -27.44
N LYS A 303 31.14 12.10 -28.09
CA LYS A 303 30.29 11.79 -29.24
C LYS A 303 29.26 10.71 -28.94
N SER A 304 29.37 10.07 -27.78
CA SER A 304 28.42 9.06 -27.34
C SER A 304 28.29 9.06 -25.82
N ILE A 305 27.04 9.08 -25.33
CA ILE A 305 26.72 9.08 -23.91
C ILE A 305 25.86 7.85 -23.60
N CYS A 306 26.31 7.04 -22.65
CA CYS A 306 25.49 5.98 -22.08
C CYS A 306 24.92 6.42 -20.72
N ILE A 307 23.60 6.38 -20.58
CA ILE A 307 22.93 6.58 -19.29
C ILE A 307 22.40 5.23 -18.82
N THR A 308 22.99 4.70 -17.76
CA THR A 308 22.57 3.43 -17.16
C THR A 308 21.67 3.66 -15.95
N VAL A 309 20.60 2.88 -15.82
CA VAL A 309 19.61 2.99 -14.72
C VAL A 309 19.35 1.64 -14.08
N ASP A 310 19.02 1.62 -12.79
CA ASP A 310 18.57 0.38 -12.14
C ASP A 310 17.15 -0.04 -12.58
N ASP A 311 16.81 -1.32 -12.32
CA ASP A 311 15.53 -1.92 -12.68
C ASP A 311 14.38 -1.60 -11.68
N LEU A 312 13.22 -2.21 -11.88
CA LEU A 312 12.05 -2.05 -11.00
C LEU A 312 12.17 -2.79 -9.66
N THR A 313 13.26 -3.50 -9.38
CA THR A 313 13.54 -4.01 -8.02
C THR A 313 14.07 -2.91 -7.09
N LYS A 314 14.23 -1.70 -7.63
CA LYS A 314 14.63 -0.47 -6.93
C LYS A 314 13.58 0.63 -7.13
N PRO A 315 13.29 1.45 -6.10
CA PRO A 315 12.31 2.54 -6.16
C PRO A 315 12.79 3.79 -6.93
N THR A 316 13.96 3.77 -7.56
CA THR A 316 14.57 4.93 -8.21
C THR A 316 13.63 5.54 -9.27
N GLU A 317 13.16 6.77 -9.02
CA GLU A 317 12.29 7.55 -9.92
C GLU A 317 13.13 8.21 -11.04
N ALA A 318 13.83 7.40 -11.85
CA ALA A 318 14.76 7.89 -12.86
C ALA A 318 14.10 8.86 -13.88
N PHE A 319 12.80 8.67 -14.18
CA PHE A 319 12.01 9.58 -15.01
C PHE A 319 12.00 11.04 -14.53
N ARG A 320 12.23 11.31 -13.23
CA ARG A 320 12.35 12.68 -12.69
C ARG A 320 13.75 13.27 -12.88
N ILE A 321 14.77 12.43 -12.97
CA ILE A 321 16.19 12.82 -12.99
C ILE A 321 16.66 13.06 -14.43
N ILE A 322 16.27 12.16 -15.33
CA ILE A 322 16.73 12.13 -16.72
C ILE A 322 16.54 13.47 -17.44
N PRO A 323 15.40 14.19 -17.31
CA PRO A 323 15.21 15.47 -18.00
C PRO A 323 16.31 16.51 -17.69
N PHE A 324 16.78 16.56 -16.44
CA PHE A 324 17.82 17.51 -16.02
C PHE A 324 19.21 17.10 -16.51
N ILE A 325 19.48 15.79 -16.60
CA ILE A 325 20.70 15.28 -17.23
C ILE A 325 20.71 15.64 -18.72
N LEU A 326 19.62 15.34 -19.43
CA LEU A 326 19.51 15.62 -20.86
C LEU A 326 19.69 17.12 -21.16
N GLN A 327 19.11 17.99 -20.33
CA GLN A 327 19.30 19.43 -20.47
C GLN A 327 20.78 19.84 -20.42
N GLU A 328 21.57 19.27 -19.49
CA GLU A 328 23.01 19.54 -19.42
C GLU A 328 23.79 18.95 -20.60
N LEU A 329 23.41 17.77 -21.08
CA LEU A 329 24.03 17.17 -22.27
C LEU A 329 23.74 17.99 -23.54
N HIS A 330 22.52 18.49 -23.70
CA HIS A 330 22.14 19.39 -24.79
C HIS A 330 22.89 20.73 -24.71
N ASN A 331 23.08 21.27 -23.50
CA ASN A 331 23.92 22.45 -23.28
C ASN A 331 25.39 22.22 -23.68
N ALA A 332 25.85 20.98 -23.66
CA ALA A 332 27.18 20.58 -24.14
C ALA A 332 27.24 20.40 -25.68
N GLY A 333 26.09 20.41 -26.36
CA GLY A 333 25.96 20.18 -27.80
C GLY A 333 25.80 18.71 -28.19
N ILE A 334 25.48 17.81 -27.25
CA ILE A 334 25.19 16.40 -27.55
C ILE A 334 23.79 16.28 -28.17
N ASN A 335 23.66 15.53 -29.26
CA ASN A 335 22.36 15.29 -29.90
C ASN A 335 21.70 14.04 -29.32
N ASP A 336 20.37 13.93 -29.46
CA ASP A 336 19.63 12.77 -28.95
C ASP A 336 20.09 11.43 -29.56
N GLY A 337 20.51 11.43 -30.83
CA GLY A 337 21.03 10.24 -31.51
C GLY A 337 22.35 9.71 -30.95
N ASP A 338 23.05 10.54 -30.18
CA ASP A 338 24.33 10.23 -29.53
C ASP A 338 24.14 9.74 -28.08
N ILE A 339 22.89 9.70 -27.59
CA ILE A 339 22.52 9.29 -26.24
C ILE A 339 21.74 7.97 -26.31
N TYR A 340 22.10 7.02 -25.46
CA TYR A 340 21.34 5.79 -25.30
C TYR A 340 21.32 5.33 -23.85
N PHE A 341 20.36 4.47 -23.53
CA PHE A 341 20.13 3.97 -22.19
C PHE A 341 20.41 2.48 -22.09
N ILE A 342 20.94 2.05 -20.95
CA ILE A 342 21.03 0.64 -20.57
C ILE A 342 20.36 0.46 -19.22
N VAL A 343 19.49 -0.55 -19.08
CA VAL A 343 18.97 -0.95 -17.77
C VAL A 343 19.94 -1.95 -17.15
N SER A 344 20.50 -1.59 -15.99
CA SER A 344 21.40 -2.37 -15.15
C SER A 344 20.65 -3.50 -14.42
N THR A 345 20.33 -4.57 -15.15
CA THR A 345 19.58 -5.74 -14.63
C THR A 345 20.45 -6.70 -13.82
N GLY A 346 21.78 -6.69 -13.97
CA GLY A 346 22.65 -7.74 -13.47
C GLY A 346 22.16 -9.12 -13.92
N THR A 347 21.78 -9.99 -12.97
CA THR A 347 21.25 -11.33 -13.27
C THR A 347 19.72 -11.41 -13.35
N HIS A 348 19.04 -10.27 -13.35
CA HIS A 348 17.59 -10.21 -13.47
C HIS A 348 17.16 -10.24 -14.95
N ARG A 349 15.88 -10.55 -15.19
CA ARG A 349 15.29 -10.49 -16.54
C ARG A 349 15.26 -9.07 -17.10
N SER A 350 15.16 -8.98 -18.44
CA SER A 350 14.90 -7.71 -19.13
C SER A 350 13.53 -7.14 -18.79
N LEU A 351 13.40 -5.82 -18.89
CA LEU A 351 12.14 -5.11 -18.65
C LEU A 351 11.25 -5.15 -19.88
N THR A 352 9.94 -5.23 -19.65
CA THR A 352 8.92 -5.04 -20.68
C THR A 352 8.77 -3.56 -21.03
N PHE A 353 8.11 -3.26 -22.15
CA PHE A 353 7.81 -1.88 -22.55
C PHE A 353 7.11 -1.05 -21.45
N THR A 354 6.11 -1.63 -20.78
CA THR A 354 5.38 -0.96 -19.69
C THR A 354 6.29 -0.67 -18.50
N GLU A 355 7.20 -1.58 -18.19
CA GLU A 355 8.16 -1.42 -17.09
C GLU A 355 9.23 -0.37 -17.40
N LEU A 356 9.71 -0.32 -18.64
CA LEU A 356 10.58 0.75 -19.12
C LEU A 356 9.87 2.11 -19.00
N CYS A 357 8.59 2.19 -19.38
CA CYS A 357 7.80 3.42 -19.24
C CYS A 357 7.65 3.85 -17.77
N LYS A 358 7.50 2.92 -16.82
CA LYS A 358 7.48 3.23 -15.39
C LYS A 358 8.81 3.81 -14.92
N LYS A 359 9.94 3.20 -15.29
CA LYS A 359 11.28 3.58 -14.83
C LYS A 359 11.77 4.88 -15.49
N LEU A 360 11.66 4.98 -16.80
CA LEU A 360 12.29 6.03 -17.63
C LEU A 360 11.31 7.14 -18.03
N GLY A 361 10.01 6.87 -17.98
CA GLY A 361 8.97 7.75 -18.54
C GLY A 361 8.77 7.51 -20.03
N LYS A 362 7.50 7.61 -20.49
CA LYS A 362 7.11 7.27 -21.87
C LYS A 362 7.88 8.09 -22.92
N ASN A 363 8.11 9.37 -22.66
CA ASN A 363 8.83 10.25 -23.58
C ASN A 363 10.25 9.74 -23.89
N ILE A 364 10.95 9.23 -22.88
CA ILE A 364 12.30 8.66 -23.08
C ILE A 364 12.21 7.37 -23.89
N VAL A 365 11.23 6.52 -23.60
CA VAL A 365 11.01 5.25 -24.31
C VAL A 365 10.66 5.44 -25.79
N ASP A 366 9.94 6.50 -26.12
CA ASP A 366 9.55 6.79 -27.51
C ASP A 366 10.69 7.36 -28.36
N ASN A 367 11.68 8.04 -27.75
CA ASN A 367 12.63 8.88 -28.48
C ASN A 367 14.09 8.41 -28.43
N TYR A 368 14.47 7.57 -27.46
CA TYR A 368 15.86 7.11 -27.30
C TYR A 368 15.99 5.61 -27.47
N LYS A 369 17.20 5.17 -27.84
CA LYS A 369 17.56 3.75 -27.85
C LYS A 369 17.71 3.27 -26.40
N ILE A 370 17.01 2.21 -26.05
CA ILE A 370 17.05 1.60 -24.73
C ILE A 370 17.38 0.13 -24.87
N TYR A 371 18.34 -0.33 -24.07
CA TYR A 371 18.75 -1.73 -24.00
C TYR A 371 18.58 -2.23 -22.57
N CYS A 372 18.38 -3.53 -22.40
CA CYS A 372 18.52 -4.19 -21.11
C CYS A 372 19.80 -5.01 -21.13
N HIS A 373 20.59 -4.89 -20.07
CA HIS A 373 21.80 -5.68 -19.90
C HIS A 373 21.49 -7.19 -19.85
N ASN A 374 22.47 -8.01 -20.26
CA ASN A 374 22.43 -9.46 -20.17
C ASN A 374 23.75 -9.99 -19.57
N ALA A 375 23.70 -10.48 -18.34
CA ALA A 375 24.87 -11.04 -17.65
C ALA A 375 25.52 -12.24 -18.38
N TYR A 376 24.81 -12.90 -19.28
CA TYR A 376 25.27 -14.13 -19.92
C TYR A 376 25.90 -13.92 -21.30
N GLN A 377 25.81 -12.73 -21.89
CA GLN A 377 26.20 -12.49 -23.29
C GLN A 377 26.76 -11.08 -23.50
N ASN A 378 27.65 -10.93 -24.49
CA ASN A 378 28.22 -9.65 -24.94
C ASN A 378 28.93 -8.85 -23.82
N ASN A 379 29.63 -9.55 -22.92
CA ASN A 379 30.44 -8.93 -21.86
C ASN A 379 31.92 -9.03 -22.21
N LYS A 380 32.65 -7.92 -22.09
CA LYS A 380 34.08 -7.82 -22.40
C LYS A 380 34.90 -7.92 -21.12
N PHE A 381 35.91 -8.79 -21.12
CA PHE A 381 36.89 -8.87 -20.05
C PHE A 381 37.80 -7.64 -20.03
N LEU A 382 37.92 -7.01 -18.86
CA LEU A 382 38.74 -5.82 -18.62
C LEU A 382 40.00 -6.11 -17.79
N GLY A 383 40.09 -7.30 -17.19
CA GLY A 383 41.14 -7.67 -16.25
C GLY A 383 40.56 -8.22 -14.95
N THR A 384 41.39 -8.28 -13.92
CA THR A 384 41.02 -8.80 -12.60
C THR A 384 41.27 -7.71 -11.56
N THR A 385 40.35 -7.52 -10.62
CA THR A 385 40.54 -6.61 -9.49
C THR A 385 41.67 -7.06 -8.58
N SER A 386 42.14 -6.16 -7.72
CA SER A 386 43.12 -6.45 -6.67
C SER A 386 42.68 -7.57 -5.72
N SER A 387 41.37 -7.79 -5.56
CA SER A 387 40.80 -8.85 -4.71
C SER A 387 40.57 -10.18 -5.44
N GLY A 388 40.94 -10.26 -6.72
CA GLY A 388 40.88 -11.47 -7.54
C GLY A 388 39.57 -11.66 -8.31
N THR A 389 38.69 -10.65 -8.36
CA THR A 389 37.43 -10.73 -9.11
C THR A 389 37.70 -10.48 -10.60
N PRO A 390 37.40 -11.43 -11.50
CA PRO A 390 37.47 -11.15 -12.94
C PRO A 390 36.41 -10.13 -13.30
N VAL A 391 36.74 -9.13 -14.13
CA VAL A 391 35.84 -8.03 -14.50
C VAL A 391 35.41 -8.17 -15.95
N TYR A 392 34.19 -8.64 -16.15
CA TYR A 392 33.47 -8.71 -17.42
C TYR A 392 32.34 -7.69 -17.37
N ILE A 393 32.30 -6.75 -18.31
CA ILE A 393 31.30 -5.68 -18.35
C ILE A 393 30.65 -5.61 -19.72
N ASP A 394 29.38 -5.21 -19.74
CA ASP A 394 28.59 -4.98 -20.94
C ASP A 394 29.39 -4.21 -22.02
N ASN A 395 29.58 -4.84 -23.18
CA ASN A 395 30.41 -4.28 -24.24
C ASN A 395 29.80 -3.02 -24.86
N LEU A 396 28.47 -2.83 -24.80
CA LEU A 396 27.84 -1.61 -25.29
C LEU A 396 28.15 -0.45 -24.35
N PHE A 397 28.03 -0.64 -23.03
CA PHE A 397 28.39 0.36 -22.02
C PHE A 397 29.83 0.88 -22.21
N LEU A 398 30.76 -0.03 -22.49
CA LEU A 398 32.18 0.30 -22.69
C LEU A 398 32.48 1.10 -23.96
N GLN A 399 31.56 1.15 -24.93
CA GLN A 399 31.73 1.91 -26.17
C GLN A 399 31.40 3.39 -26.01
N ALA A 400 30.70 3.80 -24.96
CA ALA A 400 30.40 5.21 -24.74
C ALA A 400 31.64 6.01 -24.34
N ASP A 401 31.74 7.23 -24.87
CA ASP A 401 32.77 8.19 -24.47
C ASP A 401 32.56 8.68 -23.03
N PHE A 402 31.30 8.82 -22.59
CA PHE A 402 30.94 9.22 -21.23
C PHE A 402 29.80 8.36 -20.67
N LYS A 403 29.93 7.94 -19.42
CA LYS A 403 29.05 6.96 -18.77
C LYS A 403 28.45 7.51 -17.49
N ILE A 404 27.12 7.58 -17.46
CA ILE A 404 26.33 8.13 -16.36
C ILE A 404 25.52 7.01 -15.70
N GLY A 405 25.62 6.84 -14.39
CA GLY A 405 24.81 5.86 -13.64
C GLY A 405 23.75 6.49 -12.75
N ILE A 406 22.50 6.03 -12.84
CA ILE A 406 21.39 6.48 -11.99
C ILE A 406 20.91 5.31 -11.14
N GLY A 407 20.91 5.47 -9.82
CA GLY A 407 20.41 4.43 -8.93
C GLY A 407 20.11 4.93 -7.52
N THR A 408 19.75 4.03 -6.62
CA THR A 408 19.41 4.39 -5.23
C THR A 408 20.31 3.71 -4.21
N LEU A 409 20.50 4.36 -3.06
CA LEU A 409 21.08 3.75 -1.87
C LEU A 409 19.98 3.06 -1.07
N MET A 410 20.21 1.79 -0.77
CA MET A 410 19.42 0.95 0.11
C MET A 410 20.39 0.03 0.86
N PRO A 411 20.13 -0.35 2.11
CA PRO A 411 21.02 -1.26 2.82
C PRO A 411 21.25 -2.57 2.06
N HIS A 412 22.49 -3.06 2.08
CA HIS A 412 22.89 -4.28 1.38
C HIS A 412 23.75 -5.16 2.28
N PRO A 413 23.46 -6.48 2.41
CA PRO A 413 24.05 -7.35 3.43
C PRO A 413 25.59 -7.39 3.42
N TYR A 414 26.20 -7.28 2.23
CA TYR A 414 27.64 -7.45 2.08
C TYR A 414 28.40 -6.21 1.57
N ALA A 415 27.70 -5.19 1.10
CA ALA A 415 28.31 -4.07 0.37
C ALA A 415 28.06 -2.72 1.05
N GLY A 416 27.60 -2.75 2.31
CA GLY A 416 27.09 -1.60 3.05
C GLY A 416 25.72 -1.17 2.55
N PHE A 417 25.71 -0.57 1.36
CA PHE A 417 24.55 -0.05 0.67
C PHE A 417 24.48 -0.56 -0.78
N SER A 418 23.41 -0.28 -1.51
CA SER A 418 23.41 -0.21 -2.99
C SER A 418 23.94 1.16 -3.44
N GLY A 419 23.74 1.54 -4.71
CA GLY A 419 24.33 2.77 -5.25
C GLY A 419 25.84 2.68 -5.46
N GLY A 420 26.45 3.79 -5.85
CA GLY A 420 27.85 3.86 -6.26
C GLY A 420 28.14 2.97 -7.47
N GLY A 421 29.29 2.31 -7.44
CA GLY A 421 29.72 1.37 -8.49
C GLY A 421 28.79 0.16 -8.68
N LYS A 422 27.80 -0.08 -7.81
CA LYS A 422 26.84 -1.19 -7.98
C LYS A 422 25.98 -1.10 -9.24
N ILE A 423 25.83 0.10 -9.79
CA ILE A 423 25.16 0.29 -11.08
C ILE A 423 25.91 -0.41 -12.23
N VAL A 424 27.22 -0.65 -12.05
CA VAL A 424 28.09 -1.41 -12.96
C VAL A 424 28.36 -2.82 -12.43
N MET A 425 28.83 -2.98 -11.18
CA MET A 425 29.11 -4.29 -10.58
C MET A 425 28.15 -4.56 -9.41
N PRO A 426 27.08 -5.35 -9.57
CA PRO A 426 26.84 -6.32 -10.65
C PRO A 426 25.98 -5.80 -11.81
N GLY A 427 25.48 -4.57 -11.76
CA GLY A 427 24.37 -4.13 -12.62
C GLY A 427 24.56 -4.31 -14.14
N LEU A 428 25.79 -4.22 -14.63
CA LEU A 428 26.21 -4.38 -16.03
C LEU A 428 27.30 -5.45 -16.20
N ALA A 429 27.48 -6.31 -15.20
CA ALA A 429 28.57 -7.26 -15.16
C ALA A 429 28.19 -8.63 -15.73
N GLY A 430 29.16 -9.31 -16.33
CA GLY A 430 29.02 -10.70 -16.74
C GLY A 430 28.87 -11.65 -15.56
N ILE A 431 28.21 -12.80 -15.77
CA ILE A 431 27.93 -13.80 -14.74
C ILE A 431 29.20 -14.28 -14.02
N GLU A 432 30.32 -14.34 -14.73
CA GLU A 432 31.64 -14.71 -14.19
C GLU A 432 32.12 -13.75 -13.11
N SER A 433 31.88 -12.46 -13.29
CA SER A 433 32.18 -11.43 -12.29
C SER A 433 31.18 -11.45 -11.15
N ILE A 434 29.89 -11.58 -11.48
CA ILE A 434 28.82 -11.54 -10.50
C ILE A 434 28.95 -12.70 -9.52
N ASP A 435 29.19 -13.93 -10.00
CA ASP A 435 29.41 -15.11 -9.15
C ASP A 435 30.49 -14.82 -8.10
N VAL A 436 31.68 -14.39 -8.51
CA VAL A 436 32.80 -14.18 -7.59
C VAL A 436 32.52 -13.09 -6.55
N ASN A 437 31.91 -11.97 -6.95
CA ASN A 437 31.63 -10.85 -6.06
C ASN A 437 30.44 -11.11 -5.11
N HIS A 438 29.41 -11.81 -5.58
CA HIS A 438 28.15 -12.05 -4.86
C HIS A 438 28.08 -13.41 -4.15
N ARG A 439 29.11 -14.25 -4.29
CA ARG A 439 29.24 -15.47 -3.49
C ARG A 439 29.36 -15.12 -1.99
N PRO A 440 28.50 -15.68 -1.12
CA PRO A 440 28.51 -15.36 0.32
C PRO A 440 29.82 -15.69 1.05
N VAL A 441 30.54 -16.72 0.59
CA VAL A 441 31.73 -17.27 1.27
C VAL A 441 33.01 -16.96 0.49
N ASN A 442 33.23 -15.68 0.20
CA ASN A 442 34.50 -15.23 -0.37
C ASN A 442 35.37 -14.60 0.72
N LYS A 443 36.44 -15.27 1.16
CA LYS A 443 37.29 -14.80 2.28
C LYS A 443 38.03 -13.50 1.98
N SER A 444 38.32 -13.16 0.72
CA SER A 444 38.95 -11.88 0.36
C SER A 444 37.94 -10.73 0.32
N LEU A 445 36.66 -11.03 0.11
CA LEU A 445 35.58 -10.05 0.03
C LEU A 445 34.70 -10.11 1.29
N GLN A 446 34.84 -9.13 2.16
CA GLN A 446 34.10 -9.03 3.41
C GLN A 446 33.44 -7.67 3.51
N GLY A 447 32.35 -7.63 4.26
CA GLY A 447 31.56 -6.43 4.46
C GLY A 447 30.24 -6.77 5.12
N LYS A 448 29.70 -5.81 5.86
CA LYS A 448 28.37 -5.90 6.49
C LYS A 448 27.47 -4.77 6.00
N ILE A 449 26.20 -4.88 6.35
CA ILE A 449 25.22 -3.84 6.07
C ILE A 449 25.58 -2.51 6.76
N GLY A 450 25.30 -1.39 6.11
CA GLY A 450 25.64 -0.06 6.61
C GLY A 450 27.14 0.28 6.61
N GLN A 451 28.03 -0.71 6.47
CA GLN A 451 29.47 -0.50 6.50
C GLN A 451 30.00 0.03 5.17
N VAL A 452 30.48 1.27 5.19
CA VAL A 452 31.06 1.97 4.04
C VAL A 452 32.58 1.89 4.05
N GLU A 453 33.21 2.10 5.21
CA GLU A 453 34.66 2.02 5.41
C GLU A 453 35.07 0.59 5.81
N ASP A 454 36.30 0.18 5.45
CA ASP A 454 36.85 -1.16 5.69
C ASP A 454 35.96 -2.31 5.16
N ASN A 455 35.36 -2.09 3.98
CA ASN A 455 34.49 -3.04 3.31
C ASN A 455 35.15 -3.49 1.99
N SER A 456 35.95 -4.55 2.03
CA SER A 456 36.69 -5.02 0.86
C SER A 456 35.79 -5.45 -0.31
N ARG A 457 34.55 -5.88 -0.04
CA ARG A 457 33.58 -6.14 -1.11
C ARG A 457 33.11 -4.87 -1.80
N ARG A 458 32.91 -3.79 -1.05
CA ARG A 458 32.63 -2.47 -1.63
C ARG A 458 33.83 -2.00 -2.45
N ASP A 459 35.04 -2.10 -1.92
CA ASP A 459 36.24 -1.69 -2.64
C ASP A 459 36.41 -2.44 -3.98
N ASP A 460 36.15 -3.75 -4.00
CA ASP A 460 36.14 -4.58 -5.21
C ASP A 460 35.10 -4.12 -6.25
N ILE A 461 33.90 -3.73 -5.80
CA ILE A 461 32.84 -3.17 -6.64
C ILE A 461 33.28 -1.82 -7.25
N GLU A 462 33.85 -0.93 -6.45
CA GLU A 462 34.28 0.38 -6.91
C GLU A 462 35.50 0.28 -7.84
N GLU A 463 36.41 -0.67 -7.60
CA GLU A 463 37.53 -0.98 -8.50
C GLU A 463 37.02 -1.48 -9.85
N ALA A 464 36.12 -2.46 -9.87
CA ALA A 464 35.52 -2.97 -11.11
C ALA A 464 34.75 -1.86 -11.86
N SER A 465 34.01 -1.01 -11.14
CA SER A 465 33.31 0.15 -11.73
C SER A 465 34.28 1.17 -12.33
N LYS A 466 35.43 1.39 -11.70
CA LYS A 466 36.48 2.27 -12.22
C LYS A 466 37.15 1.68 -13.47
N MET A 467 37.42 0.37 -13.48
CA MET A 467 37.92 -0.33 -14.67
C MET A 467 36.96 -0.19 -15.86
N ALA A 468 35.65 -0.18 -15.60
CA ALA A 468 34.61 0.02 -16.60
C ALA A 468 34.47 1.48 -17.09
N GLY A 469 35.15 2.44 -16.44
CA GLY A 469 35.10 3.85 -16.78
C GLY A 469 33.77 4.52 -16.50
N LEU A 470 33.15 4.25 -15.34
CA LEU A 470 31.99 5.02 -14.87
C LEU A 470 32.41 6.44 -14.47
N ASP A 471 31.90 7.44 -15.17
CA ASP A 471 32.37 8.83 -15.07
C ASP A 471 31.58 9.66 -14.06
N PHE A 472 30.25 9.49 -14.06
CA PHE A 472 29.32 10.29 -13.26
C PHE A 472 28.18 9.44 -12.71
N ILE A 473 27.70 9.75 -11.51
CA ILE A 473 26.48 9.11 -10.99
C ILE A 473 25.49 10.13 -10.44
N VAL A 474 24.24 9.72 -10.44
CA VAL A 474 23.16 10.30 -9.64
C VAL A 474 22.64 9.21 -8.71
N ASN A 475 22.73 9.45 -7.42
CA ASN A 475 22.26 8.51 -6.41
C ASN A 475 21.14 9.12 -5.57
N THR A 476 20.03 8.39 -5.50
CA THR A 476 18.87 8.77 -4.70
C THR A 476 18.85 8.05 -3.36
N ILE A 477 18.07 8.60 -2.43
CA ILE A 477 17.65 7.97 -1.18
C ILE A 477 16.12 8.03 -1.17
N SER A 478 15.45 6.92 -0.88
CA SER A 478 13.98 6.85 -0.86
C SER A 478 13.43 7.00 0.55
N ASN A 479 12.29 7.66 0.73
CA ASN A 479 11.55 7.64 1.99
C ASN A 479 10.73 6.35 2.17
N SER A 480 9.95 6.28 3.26
CA SER A 480 9.08 5.14 3.59
C SER A 480 8.01 4.84 2.53
N LEU A 481 7.67 5.81 1.68
CA LEU A 481 6.71 5.64 0.59
C LEU A 481 7.37 5.30 -0.75
N GLY A 482 8.69 5.06 -0.75
CA GLY A 482 9.45 4.80 -1.97
C GLY A 482 9.68 6.04 -2.84
N LYS A 483 9.43 7.24 -2.31
CA LYS A 483 9.62 8.52 -2.99
C LYS A 483 11.02 9.07 -2.79
N THR A 484 11.52 9.80 -3.77
CA THR A 484 12.86 10.41 -3.70
C THR A 484 12.91 11.44 -2.58
N ALA A 485 13.75 11.20 -1.57
CA ALA A 485 13.93 12.04 -0.40
C ALA A 485 15.34 12.65 -0.27
N GLY A 486 16.29 12.16 -1.06
CA GLY A 486 17.62 12.73 -1.19
C GLY A 486 18.19 12.43 -2.57
N VAL A 487 19.03 13.33 -3.08
CA VAL A 487 19.66 13.20 -4.41
C VAL A 487 21.05 13.81 -4.40
N PHE A 488 22.03 13.03 -4.84
CA PHE A 488 23.43 13.42 -4.91
C PHE A 488 23.95 13.10 -6.30
N SER A 489 24.67 14.04 -6.91
CA SER A 489 25.23 13.86 -8.24
C SER A 489 26.71 14.25 -8.30
N GLY A 490 27.46 13.70 -9.23
CA GLY A 490 28.89 13.98 -9.39
C GLY A 490 29.77 12.75 -9.53
N ASN A 491 31.01 12.88 -9.08
CA ASN A 491 31.99 11.79 -9.14
C ASN A 491 31.53 10.58 -8.30
N PRO A 492 31.65 9.34 -8.81
CA PRO A 492 31.13 8.14 -8.16
C PRO A 492 31.51 7.97 -6.69
N LYS A 493 32.80 8.11 -6.36
CA LYS A 493 33.31 7.92 -5.00
C LYS A 493 32.75 8.96 -4.04
N ASN A 494 32.79 10.24 -4.43
CA ASN A 494 32.36 11.34 -3.59
C ASN A 494 30.85 11.29 -3.33
N VAL A 495 30.07 11.00 -4.38
CA VAL A 495 28.61 10.86 -4.27
C VAL A 495 28.25 9.71 -3.34
N PHE A 496 28.86 8.53 -3.52
CA PHE A 496 28.55 7.37 -2.68
C PHE A 496 28.83 7.65 -1.20
N LEU A 497 29.99 8.23 -0.86
CA LEU A 497 30.35 8.56 0.52
C LEU A 497 29.41 9.58 1.17
N SER A 498 29.01 10.61 0.43
CA SER A 498 28.08 11.62 0.94
C SER A 498 26.66 11.08 1.08
N ALA A 499 26.18 10.36 0.06
CA ALA A 499 24.85 9.77 0.06
C ALA A 499 24.71 8.68 1.13
N SER A 500 25.74 7.87 1.38
CA SER A 500 25.68 6.81 2.39
C SER A 500 25.55 7.35 3.80
N LYS A 501 26.21 8.47 4.11
CA LYS A 501 26.08 9.15 5.41
C LYS A 501 24.66 9.64 5.62
N GLU A 502 24.04 10.20 4.58
CA GLU A 502 22.66 10.68 4.69
C GLU A 502 21.65 9.53 4.72
N ALA A 503 21.88 8.48 3.93
CA ALA A 503 21.05 7.28 3.92
C ALA A 503 21.02 6.62 5.31
N SER A 504 22.16 6.50 5.99
CA SER A 504 22.22 5.99 7.36
C SER A 504 21.30 6.77 8.30
N LYS A 505 21.26 8.11 8.22
CA LYS A 505 20.40 8.93 9.08
C LYS A 505 18.91 8.75 8.78
N ILE A 506 18.54 8.70 7.50
CA ILE A 506 17.14 8.54 7.06
C ILE A 506 16.62 7.15 7.44
N TYR A 507 17.46 6.12 7.26
CA TYR A 507 17.10 4.73 7.50
C TYR A 507 17.23 4.27 8.95
N ALA A 508 17.82 5.11 9.82
CA ALA A 508 17.97 4.85 11.25
C ALA A 508 16.63 4.48 11.88
N THR A 509 16.58 3.33 12.55
CA THR A 509 15.37 2.75 13.13
C THR A 509 15.64 2.31 14.55
N LYS A 510 14.78 2.70 15.48
CA LYS A 510 14.80 2.14 16.84
C LYS A 510 14.22 0.73 16.82
N VAL A 511 15.05 -0.25 17.13
CA VAL A 511 14.70 -1.67 17.08
C VAL A 511 14.25 -2.17 18.45
N SER A 512 13.10 -2.84 18.49
CA SER A 512 12.69 -3.66 19.62
C SER A 512 13.30 -5.06 19.49
N TYR A 513 13.87 -5.56 20.58
CA TYR A 513 14.55 -6.87 20.61
C TYR A 513 13.79 -7.87 21.47
N ASN A 514 14.06 -9.15 21.23
CA ASN A 514 13.51 -10.31 21.92
C ASN A 514 11.98 -10.37 21.93
N VAL A 515 11.32 -9.86 20.89
CA VAL A 515 9.86 -9.95 20.74
C VAL A 515 9.41 -11.37 20.38
N ASP A 516 8.14 -11.68 20.60
CA ASP A 516 7.54 -12.97 20.23
C ASP A 516 7.29 -13.08 18.72
N VAL A 517 6.84 -11.98 18.10
CA VAL A 517 6.49 -11.92 16.67
C VAL A 517 7.12 -10.70 16.02
N GLY A 518 7.91 -10.91 14.96
CA GLY A 518 8.45 -9.85 14.12
C GLY A 518 7.83 -9.86 12.73
N ILE A 519 7.33 -8.71 12.27
CA ILE A 519 6.70 -8.54 10.96
C ILE A 519 7.56 -7.61 10.11
N PHE A 520 8.07 -8.14 9.00
CA PHE A 520 9.10 -7.51 8.17
C PHE A 520 8.55 -7.27 6.77
N ASN A 521 8.15 -6.02 6.50
CA ASN A 521 7.65 -5.65 5.17
C ASN A 521 8.80 -5.51 4.17
N ALA A 522 8.66 -6.13 3.01
CA ALA A 522 9.67 -6.11 1.94
C ALA A 522 9.67 -4.82 1.12
N PHE A 523 8.64 -3.97 1.23
CA PHE A 523 8.58 -2.70 0.52
C PHE A 523 9.83 -1.82 0.79
N PRO A 524 10.40 -1.13 -0.23
CA PRO A 524 9.98 -1.07 -1.62
C PRO A 524 10.62 -2.15 -2.53
N ARG A 525 11.19 -3.22 -1.97
CA ARG A 525 11.74 -4.39 -2.70
C ARG A 525 10.70 -5.51 -2.91
N ASP A 526 9.43 -5.21 -2.82
CA ASP A 526 8.34 -6.18 -2.81
C ASP A 526 7.81 -6.54 -4.21
N THR A 527 8.59 -6.32 -5.26
CA THR A 527 8.22 -6.69 -6.64
C THR A 527 8.25 -8.21 -6.86
N TRP A 528 9.25 -8.90 -6.29
CA TRP A 528 9.51 -10.34 -6.46
C TRP A 528 9.65 -11.05 -5.14
N PHE A 529 9.11 -12.27 -5.07
CA PHE A 529 9.20 -13.11 -3.88
C PHE A 529 10.64 -13.54 -3.56
N LEU A 530 11.47 -13.86 -4.56
CA LEU A 530 12.87 -14.25 -4.34
C LEU A 530 13.70 -13.17 -3.62
N LEU A 531 13.25 -11.91 -3.67
CA LEU A 531 13.90 -10.79 -3.00
C LEU A 531 13.32 -10.51 -1.59
N ALA A 532 12.23 -11.17 -1.20
CA ALA A 532 11.48 -10.83 0.00
C ALA A 532 12.29 -10.97 1.29
N LEU A 533 13.21 -11.94 1.37
CA LEU A 533 14.09 -12.10 2.53
C LEU A 533 15.07 -10.94 2.75
N ASN A 534 15.26 -10.05 1.77
CA ASN A 534 15.99 -8.81 2.00
C ASN A 534 15.27 -7.91 3.01
N SER A 535 14.00 -8.16 3.35
CA SER A 535 13.33 -7.50 4.47
C SER A 535 13.98 -7.83 5.82
N LEU A 536 14.73 -8.94 5.93
CA LEU A 536 15.47 -9.28 7.14
C LEU A 536 16.82 -8.56 7.25
N ASN A 537 17.14 -7.65 6.33
CA ASN A 537 18.38 -6.86 6.35
C ASN A 537 18.52 -6.03 7.63
N ILE A 538 17.42 -5.54 8.22
CA ILE A 538 17.44 -4.89 9.55
C ILE A 538 18.11 -5.77 10.61
N TRP A 539 17.95 -7.08 10.50
CA TRP A 539 18.57 -8.06 11.39
C TRP A 539 20.07 -8.20 11.16
N GLY A 540 20.55 -7.98 9.94
CA GLY A 540 21.98 -7.91 9.66
C GLY A 540 22.62 -6.64 10.23
N SER A 541 21.80 -5.63 10.54
CA SER A 541 22.24 -4.32 11.01
C SER A 541 22.19 -4.17 12.53
N ARG A 542 22.22 -5.26 13.30
CA ARG A 542 22.19 -5.22 14.78
C ARG A 542 23.51 -5.69 15.39
N ASP A 543 23.67 -5.46 16.69
CA ASP A 543 24.71 -6.12 17.50
C ASP A 543 24.54 -7.65 17.46
N SER A 544 25.64 -8.40 17.28
CA SER A 544 25.60 -9.87 17.11
C SER A 544 24.82 -10.60 18.22
N ASP A 545 24.85 -10.06 19.44
CA ASP A 545 24.34 -10.68 20.66
C ASP A 545 22.86 -10.35 20.94
N LYS A 546 22.29 -9.40 20.19
CA LYS A 546 20.87 -9.04 20.30
C LYS A 546 20.07 -9.81 19.26
N GLU A 547 18.86 -10.21 19.56
CA GLU A 547 17.96 -10.83 18.59
C GLU A 547 16.69 -10.00 18.47
N ILE A 548 16.18 -9.77 17.27
CA ILE A 548 14.94 -9.00 17.09
C ILE A 548 13.75 -9.83 17.59
N VAL A 549 13.57 -11.03 17.03
CA VAL A 549 12.61 -12.01 17.54
C VAL A 549 13.37 -13.03 18.39
N ARG A 550 12.83 -13.42 19.54
CA ARG A 550 13.46 -14.47 20.38
C ARG A 550 13.45 -15.84 19.68
N ARG A 551 14.28 -16.77 20.17
CA ARG A 551 14.19 -18.18 19.77
C ARG A 551 12.83 -18.75 20.18
N GLY A 552 12.25 -19.60 19.33
CA GLY A 552 10.87 -20.07 19.43
C GLY A 552 9.81 -19.03 19.02
N GLY A 553 10.21 -17.81 18.63
CA GLY A 553 9.31 -16.78 18.11
C GLY A 553 8.95 -16.98 16.64
N SER A 554 8.09 -16.10 16.12
CA SER A 554 7.67 -16.11 14.71
C SER A 554 8.19 -14.92 13.91
N ILE A 555 8.62 -15.19 12.69
CA ILE A 555 9.03 -14.21 11.70
C ILE A 555 7.99 -14.22 10.59
N VAL A 556 7.38 -13.07 10.32
CA VAL A 556 6.44 -12.87 9.21
C VAL A 556 7.08 -11.96 8.18
N VAL A 557 7.38 -12.47 7.00
CA VAL A 557 7.80 -11.64 5.86
C VAL A 557 6.57 -11.25 5.06
N VAL A 558 6.33 -9.95 4.92
CA VAL A 558 5.18 -9.39 4.22
C VAL A 558 5.65 -8.85 2.87
N THR A 559 5.09 -9.36 1.77
CA THR A 559 5.51 -8.97 0.41
C THR A 559 4.36 -9.03 -0.58
N ALA A 560 4.21 -7.98 -1.38
CA ALA A 560 3.22 -7.95 -2.47
C ALA A 560 3.57 -8.96 -3.54
N SER A 561 4.86 -9.05 -3.87
CA SER A 561 5.41 -9.84 -4.95
C SER A 561 4.55 -9.69 -6.20
N SER A 562 4.35 -8.44 -6.65
CA SER A 562 3.39 -8.08 -7.69
C SER A 562 3.61 -8.83 -9.01
N GLU A 563 4.82 -9.33 -9.25
CA GLU A 563 5.16 -10.13 -10.43
C GLU A 563 5.41 -11.62 -10.10
N GLY A 564 5.00 -12.08 -8.91
CA GLY A 564 5.13 -13.45 -8.44
C GLY A 564 6.53 -13.80 -7.94
N ILE A 565 7.01 -15.00 -8.31
CA ILE A 565 8.27 -15.56 -7.78
C ILE A 565 9.49 -14.68 -8.12
N GLY A 566 9.52 -14.13 -9.34
CA GLY A 566 10.66 -13.37 -9.86
C GLY A 566 11.76 -14.24 -10.46
N GLU A 567 12.68 -13.61 -11.20
CA GLU A 567 13.79 -14.29 -11.86
C GLU A 567 15.13 -13.72 -11.40
N HIS A 568 15.97 -14.57 -10.80
CA HIS A 568 17.28 -14.17 -10.29
C HIS A 568 18.33 -15.22 -10.67
N GLY A 569 19.22 -14.85 -11.59
CA GLY A 569 20.17 -15.76 -12.24
C GLY A 569 21.25 -16.40 -11.36
N LEU A 570 21.30 -16.06 -10.08
CA LEU A 570 22.06 -16.79 -9.05
C LEU A 570 21.21 -17.76 -8.20
N VAL A 571 20.00 -17.40 -7.75
CA VAL A 571 19.33 -18.11 -6.64
C VAL A 571 17.97 -18.72 -6.98
N GLY A 572 17.39 -18.42 -8.15
CA GLY A 572 16.13 -19.03 -8.61
C GLY A 572 16.29 -20.52 -8.95
N THR A 573 15.21 -21.32 -8.96
CA THR A 573 15.31 -22.75 -9.27
C THR A 573 16.07 -23.02 -10.57
N GLY A 574 17.10 -23.87 -10.51
CA GLY A 574 17.96 -24.19 -11.66
C GLY A 574 19.10 -23.20 -11.95
N MET A 575 19.29 -22.18 -11.11
CA MET A 575 20.34 -21.16 -11.26
C MET A 575 21.64 -21.55 -10.53
N LEU A 576 22.72 -20.81 -10.80
CA LEU A 576 24.11 -21.18 -10.43
C LEU A 576 24.33 -21.50 -8.93
N HIS A 577 23.62 -20.80 -8.05
CA HIS A 577 23.69 -20.96 -6.60
C HIS A 577 22.36 -21.42 -6.00
N HIS A 578 21.45 -21.93 -6.84
CA HIS A 578 20.18 -22.45 -6.35
C HIS A 578 20.40 -23.71 -5.54
N ILE A 579 20.15 -23.58 -4.24
CA ILE A 579 20.08 -24.71 -3.34
C ILE A 579 19.00 -24.43 -2.31
N ARG A 580 18.23 -25.47 -1.96
CA ARG A 580 17.21 -25.40 -0.92
C ARG A 580 17.85 -25.00 0.41
N ARG A 581 17.27 -24.02 1.12
CA ARG A 581 17.94 -23.32 2.22
C ARG A 581 18.26 -24.18 3.46
N ASP A 582 17.46 -25.20 3.74
CA ASP A 582 17.70 -26.24 4.78
C ASP A 582 18.93 -27.09 4.47
N LYS A 583 19.20 -27.38 3.19
CA LYS A 583 20.24 -28.34 2.78
C LYS A 583 21.66 -27.79 2.86
N HIS A 584 21.82 -26.48 3.11
CA HIS A 584 23.14 -25.83 3.14
C HIS A 584 23.50 -25.15 4.46
N GLY A 585 22.71 -25.34 5.53
CA GLY A 585 22.89 -24.59 6.78
C GLY A 585 22.62 -23.08 6.64
N THR A 586 22.12 -22.63 5.47
CA THR A 586 21.72 -21.24 5.21
C THR A 586 20.40 -20.85 5.87
N PHE A 587 19.67 -21.83 6.41
CA PHE A 587 18.61 -21.63 7.38
C PHE A 587 19.18 -21.47 8.81
N GLY A 588 20.27 -20.70 8.92
CA GLY A 588 21.01 -20.41 10.16
C GLY A 588 20.89 -18.94 10.58
N GLY A 589 21.48 -18.58 11.72
CA GLY A 589 21.51 -17.19 12.19
C GLY A 589 20.13 -16.67 12.62
N PRO A 590 19.60 -15.59 12.01
CA PRO A 590 18.28 -15.03 12.35
C PRO A 590 17.11 -16.00 12.21
N LEU A 591 17.20 -16.97 11.29
CA LEU A 591 16.10 -17.90 11.00
C LEU A 591 16.08 -19.14 11.90
N GLN A 592 17.23 -19.48 12.51
CA GLN A 592 17.37 -20.70 13.29
C GLN A 592 16.42 -20.70 14.51
N ASP A 593 15.81 -21.84 14.79
CA ASP A 593 14.86 -22.08 15.89
C ASP A 593 13.71 -21.06 15.94
N ARG A 594 13.23 -20.60 14.77
CA ARG A 594 12.09 -19.67 14.66
C ARG A 594 11.12 -20.13 13.59
N HIS A 595 9.86 -19.81 13.80
CA HIS A 595 8.80 -20.12 12.86
C HIS A 595 8.73 -19.03 11.78
N LEU A 596 9.23 -19.32 10.57
CA LEU A 596 9.20 -18.42 9.43
C LEU A 596 7.94 -18.65 8.59
N ILE A 597 7.15 -17.59 8.40
CA ILE A 597 6.00 -17.59 7.50
C ILE A 597 6.01 -16.34 6.61
N PHE A 598 5.31 -16.43 5.48
CA PHE A 598 5.16 -15.35 4.53
C PHE A 598 3.69 -14.96 4.40
N TYR A 599 3.43 -13.66 4.36
CA TYR A 599 2.20 -13.12 3.79
C TYR A 599 2.47 -12.66 2.35
N CYS A 600 1.90 -13.38 1.39
CA CYS A 600 2.05 -13.07 -0.02
C CYS A 600 0.83 -13.55 -0.82
N PRO A 601 0.00 -12.64 -1.37
CA PRO A 601 -1.21 -13.03 -2.09
C PRO A 601 -0.93 -13.64 -3.48
N THR A 602 0.22 -13.37 -4.09
CA THR A 602 0.53 -13.70 -5.49
C THR A 602 1.32 -15.01 -5.68
N VAL A 603 1.83 -15.59 -4.60
CA VAL A 603 2.62 -16.84 -4.62
C VAL A 603 1.89 -17.90 -3.82
N ASN A 604 1.83 -19.13 -4.34
CA ASN A 604 1.25 -20.26 -3.63
C ASN A 604 2.34 -21.10 -2.93
N GLN A 605 1.93 -21.91 -1.96
CA GLN A 605 2.84 -22.75 -1.18
C GLN A 605 3.76 -23.65 -2.04
N ARG A 606 3.25 -24.20 -3.15
CA ARG A 606 4.02 -25.14 -3.99
C ARG A 606 5.28 -24.51 -4.57
N TYR A 607 5.22 -23.23 -4.96
CA TYR A 607 6.36 -22.52 -5.52
C TYR A 607 7.54 -22.37 -4.56
N ILE A 608 7.32 -22.37 -3.25
CA ILE A 608 8.39 -22.10 -2.28
C ILE A 608 9.10 -23.35 -1.77
N HIS A 609 8.59 -24.56 -2.04
CA HIS A 609 9.23 -25.81 -1.60
C HIS A 609 10.64 -25.99 -2.16
N ASP A 610 10.91 -25.47 -3.37
CA ASP A 610 12.23 -25.52 -3.99
C ASP A 610 13.26 -24.62 -3.29
N HIS A 611 12.81 -23.68 -2.48
CA HIS A 611 13.64 -22.67 -1.85
C HIS A 611 13.74 -22.82 -0.33
N TYR A 612 12.68 -23.32 0.32
CA TYR A 612 12.53 -23.31 1.77
C TYR A 612 12.25 -24.70 2.35
N PRO A 613 12.60 -24.92 3.64
CA PRO A 613 12.14 -26.08 4.40
C PRO A 613 10.61 -26.29 4.33
N ASP A 614 10.13 -27.51 4.56
CA ASP A 614 8.69 -27.85 4.44
C ASP A 614 7.79 -27.23 5.52
N ASP A 615 8.38 -26.85 6.65
CA ASP A 615 7.71 -26.13 7.74
C ASP A 615 7.54 -24.63 7.47
N VAL A 616 8.19 -24.08 6.43
CA VAL A 616 7.97 -22.69 6.00
C VAL A 616 6.68 -22.59 5.18
N ARG A 617 5.81 -21.65 5.58
CA ARG A 617 4.47 -21.49 4.99
C ARG A 617 4.28 -20.13 4.33
N VAL A 618 3.53 -20.10 3.23
CA VAL A 618 3.00 -18.89 2.60
C VAL A 618 1.49 -18.86 2.78
N PHE A 619 0.98 -17.71 3.21
CA PHE A 619 -0.44 -17.42 3.36
C PHE A 619 -0.84 -16.31 2.40
N ASN A 620 -1.96 -16.50 1.71
CA ASN A 620 -2.48 -15.55 0.71
C ASN A 620 -3.47 -14.54 1.31
N THR A 621 -3.86 -14.69 2.57
CA THR A 621 -4.71 -13.73 3.30
C THR A 621 -4.11 -13.40 4.66
N TRP A 622 -4.25 -12.16 5.10
CA TRP A 622 -3.73 -11.73 6.40
C TRP A 622 -4.39 -12.46 7.58
N ASN A 623 -5.69 -12.75 7.50
CA ASN A 623 -6.38 -13.52 8.54
C ASN A 623 -5.77 -14.92 8.73
N SER A 624 -5.35 -15.59 7.66
CA SER A 624 -4.71 -16.91 7.77
C SER A 624 -3.34 -16.82 8.47
N VAL A 625 -2.63 -15.70 8.31
CA VAL A 625 -1.38 -15.43 9.03
C VAL A 625 -1.66 -15.28 10.52
N ILE A 626 -2.68 -14.50 10.88
CA ILE A 626 -3.09 -14.32 12.28
C ILE A 626 -3.51 -15.66 12.92
N ASP A 627 -4.31 -16.45 12.21
CA ASP A 627 -4.74 -17.77 12.68
C ASP A 627 -3.56 -18.71 12.91
N GLU A 628 -2.55 -18.67 12.04
CA GLU A 628 -1.33 -19.46 12.22
C GLU A 628 -0.53 -18.98 13.43
N LEU A 629 -0.33 -17.68 13.56
CA LEU A 629 0.43 -17.13 14.69
C LEU A 629 -0.25 -17.41 16.03
N ARG A 630 -1.59 -17.42 16.10
CA ARG A 630 -2.33 -17.77 17.34
C ARG A 630 -2.08 -19.20 17.81
N LYS A 631 -1.82 -20.14 16.89
CA LYS A 631 -1.46 -21.52 17.26
C LYS A 631 -0.09 -21.58 17.95
N HIS A 632 0.83 -20.69 17.56
CA HIS A 632 2.19 -20.63 18.09
C HIS A 632 2.33 -19.69 19.30
N HIS A 633 1.49 -18.66 19.37
CA HIS A 633 1.53 -17.60 20.38
C HIS A 633 0.13 -17.35 20.98
N PRO A 634 -0.36 -18.23 21.86
CA PRO A 634 -1.72 -18.12 22.42
C PRO A 634 -1.87 -17.02 23.49
N ASN A 635 -0.78 -16.49 24.04
CA ASN A 635 -0.78 -15.62 25.21
C ASN A 635 -0.26 -14.21 24.88
N ASN A 636 -1.05 -13.39 24.18
CA ASN A 636 -0.80 -11.94 23.97
C ASN A 636 0.67 -11.60 23.60
N PRO A 637 1.16 -12.02 22.43
CA PRO A 637 2.57 -11.83 22.06
C PRO A 637 2.98 -10.37 21.96
N GLU A 638 4.20 -10.09 22.42
CA GLU A 638 4.94 -8.88 22.06
C GLU A 638 5.27 -8.92 20.57
N THR A 639 4.71 -7.98 19.82
CA THR A 639 4.79 -7.94 18.36
C THR A 639 5.43 -6.63 17.91
N VAL A 640 6.35 -6.71 16.94
CA VAL A 640 6.91 -5.52 16.27
C VAL A 640 6.67 -5.57 14.77
N VAL A 641 6.25 -4.45 14.19
CA VAL A 641 6.08 -4.25 12.75
C VAL A 641 7.15 -3.30 12.24
N PHE A 642 7.88 -3.74 11.21
CA PHE A 642 8.83 -2.94 10.43
C PHE A 642 8.21 -2.60 9.07
N PRO A 643 7.65 -1.39 8.88
CA PRO A 643 6.91 -1.03 7.67
C PRO A 643 7.77 -0.97 6.40
N ASN A 644 9.10 -0.83 6.53
CA ASN A 644 10.01 -0.61 5.41
C ASN A 644 11.29 -1.43 5.56
N SER A 645 11.19 -2.64 6.09
CA SER A 645 12.34 -3.35 6.67
C SER A 645 13.52 -3.54 5.72
N SER A 646 13.28 -3.54 4.40
CA SER A 646 14.33 -3.57 3.37
C SER A 646 15.20 -2.29 3.27
N LEU A 647 14.72 -1.18 3.83
CA LEU A 647 15.40 0.11 3.95
C LEU A 647 15.99 0.35 5.34
N GLN A 648 15.43 -0.26 6.38
CA GLN A 648 15.70 0.10 7.76
C GLN A 648 17.07 -0.41 8.24
N ILE A 649 17.76 0.41 9.04
CA ILE A 649 19.02 0.08 9.72
C ILE A 649 18.84 0.36 11.21
N ASP A 650 19.37 -0.49 12.07
CA ASP A 650 19.37 -0.26 13.51
C ASP A 650 20.14 1.01 13.88
N SER A 651 19.50 1.93 14.61
CA SER A 651 20.14 3.17 15.05
C SER A 651 21.38 2.94 15.90
N ASN A 652 21.51 1.78 16.56
CA ASN A 652 22.68 1.45 17.38
C ASN A 652 23.97 1.28 16.56
N LEU A 653 23.87 0.99 15.26
CA LEU A 653 25.05 0.88 14.37
C LEU A 653 25.48 2.19 13.72
N ILE A 654 24.70 3.27 13.88
CA ILE A 654 24.91 4.53 13.16
C ILE A 654 25.81 5.51 13.95
N ASN A 655 26.21 5.14 15.17
CA ASN A 655 27.10 5.92 16.04
C ASN A 655 28.58 5.57 15.88
#